data_AF-A0A3Q3MS23-F1
#
_entry.id   AF-A0A3Q3MS23-F1
#
_cell.length_a   1.000
_cell.length_b   1.000
_cell.length_c   1.000
_cell.angle_alpha   90.00
_cell.angle_beta   90.00
_cell.angle_gamma   90.00
#
_symmetry.space_group_name_H-M   'P 1'
#
loop_
_entity.id
_entity.type
_entity.pdbx_description
1 polymer ?
#
loop_
_entity_poly.entity_id
_entity_poly.type
_entity_poly.pdbx_seq_one_letter_code
_entity_poly.pdbx_strand_id
1 'polypeptide(L)'
;LGLRDLEAQLASKEREWKELQAVRVYQLESSLRKAQEECSSLRERYQRLKEDFQFNLAILDERERELERYDSMTARALTVEHNRYSSADPVKSTFMHDNCSMAAEIQKQTEEFGRIQQGLQCRIQQVEGELTLERQEMSATFDSDLRQQEHEFNMQMDEMRAVVLSHELKVKLLSKEIEMHRQAQLRTTEALKASQQFGQQTQTQLQHKEQEIKDLAAVKDNRYASAMCVCVCAPTCVYDVLTAFCLRIKELEDEVKLMETNLTKYLCCHVCFQRLLTELGKTRTGWDEYISHVSSEMDVKDTMILTLQERESKLRKELDRNREEMERYKQQLSAGLKRERALEQMQVQNELEWEKRCEDMKAKHYLASEELIQDLTQARDEAKAELKEKEQELQDLTVLLHCVKNESNQTLQGLTPKPDSLVSEEMRRLQEQNSILRAVITQMRKDMEGLSHALSTPQAQPQVSSCLPHPRATATTSITPIGQMATGPPALPTDISSEVKPAGLNRSLTQTWLMASEAHTEPEVTNIMQQMCSIKATQISQLCEIIGRYCIRCCSHWFLISSSFQPALVQQLQEENLYLGQQQASGLMSSGLFENVQTARSNSTLLHVRLKQAAACIALLSKEKQKLIEMGNRLRAQVISAGLQGIPTDTPTTAHTTIIQKRLHNNQKAVQPRSPEKSVSYRTSGARKGFHREARRPA
;
A
#
# COMPACT_ATOMS: atom_id res chain seq x y z
N LEU A 1 -30.66 -134.89 139.42
CA LEU A 1 -30.21 -133.99 138.33
C LEU A 1 -30.30 -134.80 137.03
N GLY A 2 -31.22 -134.49 136.12
CA GLY A 2 -31.46 -135.36 134.96
C GLY A 2 -32.16 -134.67 133.79
N LEU A 3 -31.40 -134.50 132.70
CA LEU A 3 -31.75 -134.14 131.31
C LEU A 3 -32.76 -133.00 131.02
N ARG A 4 -33.98 -132.99 131.60
CA ARG A 4 -35.07 -132.09 131.16
C ARG A 4 -34.75 -130.59 131.28
N ASP A 5 -34.04 -130.18 132.33
CA ASP A 5 -33.65 -128.76 132.49
C ASP A 5 -32.61 -128.33 131.45
N LEU A 6 -31.73 -129.25 131.02
CA LEU A 6 -30.77 -129.00 129.93
C LEU A 6 -31.46 -128.91 128.57
N GLU A 7 -32.45 -129.76 128.31
CA GLU A 7 -33.27 -129.70 127.08
C GLU A 7 -34.06 -128.39 126.98
N ALA A 8 -34.63 -127.92 128.10
CA ALA A 8 -35.35 -126.64 128.14
C ALA A 8 -34.42 -125.43 127.91
N GLN A 9 -33.22 -125.44 128.50
CA GLN A 9 -32.21 -124.39 128.25
C GLN A 9 -31.68 -124.44 126.82
N LEU A 10 -31.46 -125.62 126.25
CA LEU A 10 -31.06 -125.80 124.86
C LEU A 10 -32.12 -125.23 123.91
N ALA A 11 -33.39 -125.57 124.12
CA ALA A 11 -34.50 -125.04 123.32
C ALA A 11 -34.68 -123.51 123.47
N SER A 12 -34.38 -122.94 124.64
CA SER A 12 -34.35 -121.48 124.82
C SER A 12 -33.21 -120.84 124.03
N LYS A 13 -32.00 -121.39 124.11
CA LYS A 13 -30.85 -120.87 123.37
C LYS A 13 -30.96 -121.08 121.87
N GLU A 14 -31.60 -122.16 121.42
CA GLU A 14 -31.94 -122.38 120.02
C GLU A 14 -32.97 -121.36 119.51
N ARG A 15 -33.94 -120.96 120.35
CA ARG A 15 -34.90 -119.90 120.01
C ARG A 15 -34.23 -118.52 119.95
N GLU A 16 -33.45 -118.15 120.96
CA GLU A 16 -32.66 -116.91 120.96
C GLU A 16 -31.71 -116.84 119.75
N TRP A 17 -31.06 -117.96 119.40
CA TRP A 17 -30.19 -118.05 118.23
C TRP A 17 -30.98 -117.90 116.91
N LYS A 18 -32.17 -118.51 116.79
CA LYS A 18 -33.05 -118.32 115.62
C LYS A 18 -33.60 -116.90 115.50
N GLU A 19 -33.93 -116.25 116.62
CA GLU A 19 -34.36 -114.85 116.64
C GLU A 19 -33.22 -113.90 116.24
N LEU A 20 -32.01 -114.10 116.79
CA LEU A 20 -30.81 -113.36 116.37
C LEU A 20 -30.47 -113.62 114.90
N GLN A 21 -30.63 -114.85 114.41
CA GLN A 21 -30.45 -115.19 112.99
C GLN A 21 -31.49 -114.48 112.12
N ALA A 22 -32.77 -114.45 112.52
CA ALA A 22 -33.84 -113.75 111.79
C ALA A 22 -33.60 -112.22 111.76
N VAL A 23 -33.21 -111.62 112.88
CA VAL A 23 -32.82 -110.20 112.94
C VAL A 23 -31.61 -109.92 112.04
N ARG A 24 -30.61 -110.81 112.03
CA ARG A 24 -29.43 -110.67 111.17
C ARG A 24 -29.78 -110.80 109.69
N VAL A 25 -30.66 -111.75 109.32
CA VAL A 25 -31.16 -111.90 107.95
C VAL A 25 -31.93 -110.64 107.53
N TYR A 26 -32.89 -110.17 108.33
CA TYR A 26 -33.65 -108.94 108.03
C TYR A 26 -32.76 -107.70 107.87
N GLN A 27 -31.72 -107.54 108.71
CA GLN A 27 -30.73 -106.47 108.56
C GLN A 27 -29.93 -106.57 107.25
N LEU A 28 -29.52 -107.77 106.86
CA LEU A 28 -28.80 -108.02 105.60
C LEU A 28 -29.72 -107.79 104.38
N GLU A 29 -30.97 -108.24 104.42
CA GLU A 29 -31.97 -108.00 103.37
C GLU A 29 -32.30 -106.52 103.21
N SER A 30 -32.48 -105.79 104.32
CA SER A 30 -32.70 -104.34 104.31
C SER A 30 -31.49 -103.58 103.76
N SER A 31 -30.27 -103.99 104.12
CA SER A 31 -29.03 -103.41 103.58
C SER A 31 -28.85 -103.73 102.09
N LEU A 32 -29.16 -104.96 101.67
CA LEU A 32 -29.12 -105.38 100.27
C LEU A 32 -30.14 -104.59 99.43
N ARG A 33 -31.35 -104.37 99.94
CA ARG A 33 -32.40 -103.61 99.26
C ARG A 33 -31.99 -102.15 99.06
N LYS A 34 -31.44 -101.50 100.09
CA LYS A 34 -30.87 -100.14 99.97
C LYS A 34 -29.75 -100.09 98.93
N ALA A 35 -28.81 -101.04 98.96
CA ALA A 35 -27.75 -101.10 97.96
C ALA A 35 -28.28 -101.32 96.52
N GLN A 36 -29.36 -102.10 96.36
CA GLN A 36 -30.03 -102.30 95.07
C GLN A 36 -30.75 -101.03 94.57
N GLU A 37 -31.41 -100.29 95.47
CA GLU A 37 -32.02 -98.99 95.18
C GLU A 37 -30.96 -97.95 94.78
N GLU A 38 -29.85 -97.86 95.54
CA GLU A 38 -28.70 -96.99 95.24
C GLU A 38 -28.05 -97.34 93.90
N CYS A 39 -27.79 -98.63 93.62
CA CYS A 39 -27.27 -99.07 92.32
C CYS A 39 -28.24 -98.80 91.16
N SER A 40 -29.55 -98.76 91.39
CA SER A 40 -30.54 -98.45 90.35
C SER A 40 -30.63 -96.95 90.10
N SER A 41 -30.64 -96.13 91.15
CA SER A 41 -30.52 -94.67 91.09
C SER A 41 -29.23 -94.22 90.40
N LEU A 42 -28.09 -94.87 90.68
CA LEU A 42 -26.81 -94.58 90.04
C LEU A 42 -26.81 -94.95 88.55
N ARG A 43 -27.46 -96.07 88.17
CA ARG A 43 -27.64 -96.46 86.76
C ARG A 43 -28.51 -95.47 85.98
N GLU A 44 -29.61 -94.98 86.56
CA GLU A 44 -30.41 -93.92 85.94
C GLU A 44 -29.62 -92.63 85.74
N ARG A 45 -28.85 -92.20 86.75
CA ARG A 45 -27.98 -91.00 86.64
C ARG A 45 -26.93 -91.16 85.55
N TYR A 46 -26.29 -92.33 85.47
CA TYR A 46 -25.33 -92.63 84.42
C TYR A 46 -25.98 -92.63 83.02
N GLN A 47 -27.19 -93.17 82.89
CA GLN A 47 -27.91 -93.19 81.62
C GLN A 47 -28.32 -91.79 81.15
N ARG A 48 -28.84 -90.93 82.05
CA ARG A 48 -29.13 -89.51 81.71
C ARG A 48 -27.86 -88.77 81.28
N LEU A 49 -26.77 -88.92 82.04
CA LEU A 49 -25.49 -88.29 81.70
C LEU A 49 -24.96 -88.75 80.32
N LYS A 50 -25.16 -90.02 79.98
CA LYS A 50 -24.81 -90.57 78.66
C LYS A 50 -25.66 -89.95 77.54
N GLU A 51 -26.96 -89.78 77.76
CA GLU A 51 -27.87 -89.12 76.82
C GLU A 51 -27.50 -87.63 76.63
N ASP A 52 -27.18 -86.91 77.72
CA ASP A 52 -26.68 -85.54 77.68
C ASP A 52 -25.38 -85.41 76.87
N PHE A 53 -24.42 -86.35 77.04
CA PHE A 53 -23.20 -86.38 76.24
C PHE A 53 -23.46 -86.65 74.75
N GLN A 54 -24.40 -87.55 74.42
CA GLN A 54 -24.79 -87.83 73.03
C GLN A 54 -25.46 -86.62 72.38
N PHE A 55 -26.34 -85.92 73.10
CA PHE A 55 -26.96 -84.68 72.63
C PHE A 55 -25.91 -83.58 72.40
N ASN A 56 -24.98 -83.37 73.34
CA ASN A 56 -23.92 -82.38 73.19
C ASN A 56 -23.01 -82.68 71.98
N LEU A 57 -22.73 -83.95 71.69
CA LEU A 57 -21.96 -84.34 70.50
C LEU A 57 -22.70 -83.99 69.21
N ALA A 58 -23.99 -84.31 69.10
CA ALA A 58 -24.81 -83.97 67.93
C ALA A 58 -24.91 -82.45 67.68
N ILE A 59 -24.91 -81.62 68.74
CA ILE A 59 -24.87 -80.16 68.62
C ILE A 59 -23.50 -79.65 68.13
N LEU A 60 -22.40 -80.32 68.47
CA LEU A 60 -21.08 -80.01 67.93
C LEU A 60 -21.02 -80.38 66.43
N ASP A 61 -21.51 -81.55 66.04
CA ASP A 61 -21.56 -81.99 64.63
C ASP A 61 -22.41 -81.04 63.75
N GLU A 62 -23.49 -80.46 64.28
CA GLU A 62 -24.28 -79.44 63.56
C GLU A 62 -23.51 -78.12 63.41
N ARG A 63 -22.80 -77.69 64.46
CA ARG A 63 -21.97 -76.48 64.41
C ARG A 63 -20.80 -76.62 63.44
N GLU A 64 -20.16 -77.78 63.39
CA GLU A 64 -19.07 -78.06 62.46
C GLU A 64 -19.56 -77.99 61.01
N ARG A 65 -20.72 -78.61 60.71
CA ARG A 65 -21.38 -78.48 59.40
C ARG A 65 -21.85 -77.06 59.06
N GLU A 66 -22.20 -76.23 60.04
CA GLU A 66 -22.53 -74.82 59.80
C GLU A 66 -21.27 -73.98 59.53
N LEU A 67 -20.15 -74.27 60.20
CA LEU A 67 -18.85 -73.64 59.92
C LEU A 67 -18.38 -73.96 58.49
N GLU A 68 -18.49 -75.22 58.05
CA GLU A 68 -18.18 -75.62 56.66
C GLU A 68 -19.00 -74.85 55.62
N ARG A 69 -20.26 -74.50 55.92
CA ARG A 69 -21.09 -73.64 55.06
C ARG A 69 -20.57 -72.21 55.01
N TYR A 70 -20.19 -71.63 56.15
CA TYR A 70 -19.62 -70.28 56.20
C TYR A 70 -18.28 -70.19 55.45
N ASP A 71 -17.40 -71.20 55.59
CA ASP A 71 -16.15 -71.29 54.84
C ASP A 71 -16.43 -71.42 53.33
N SER A 72 -17.39 -72.27 52.95
CA SER A 72 -17.84 -72.44 51.56
C SER A 72 -18.46 -71.19 50.94
N MET A 73 -19.13 -70.35 51.74
CA MET A 73 -19.65 -69.05 51.31
C MET A 73 -18.52 -68.03 51.15
N THR A 74 -17.58 -68.01 52.10
CA THR A 74 -16.42 -67.11 52.09
C THR A 74 -15.51 -67.37 50.90
N ALA A 75 -15.20 -68.64 50.62
CA ALA A 75 -14.41 -69.04 49.44
C ALA A 75 -15.08 -68.61 48.12
N ARG A 76 -16.41 -68.75 48.02
CA ARG A 76 -17.19 -68.28 46.85
C ARG A 76 -17.14 -66.76 46.70
N ALA A 77 -17.32 -66.01 47.78
CA ALA A 77 -17.25 -64.54 47.76
C ALA A 77 -15.86 -64.04 47.31
N LEU A 78 -14.78 -64.61 47.86
CA LEU A 78 -13.41 -64.31 47.46
C LEU A 78 -13.14 -64.61 45.98
N THR A 79 -13.68 -65.73 45.47
CA THR A 79 -13.56 -66.10 44.05
C THR A 79 -14.28 -65.10 43.14
N VAL A 80 -15.49 -64.66 43.52
CA VAL A 80 -16.26 -63.67 42.76
C VAL A 80 -15.53 -62.32 42.72
N GLU A 81 -15.02 -61.83 43.84
CA GLU A 81 -14.26 -60.58 43.87
C GLU A 81 -12.94 -60.70 43.09
N HIS A 82 -12.19 -61.79 43.22
CA HIS A 82 -10.97 -62.02 42.42
C HIS A 82 -11.27 -61.94 40.91
N ASN A 83 -12.36 -62.57 40.46
CA ASN A 83 -12.79 -62.50 39.06
C ASN A 83 -13.20 -61.06 38.64
N ARG A 84 -13.77 -60.25 39.54
CA ARG A 84 -14.08 -58.83 39.24
C ARG A 84 -12.81 -57.99 39.11
N TYR A 85 -11.80 -58.20 39.96
CA TYR A 85 -10.49 -57.54 39.81
C TYR A 85 -9.82 -57.95 38.48
N SER A 86 -9.72 -59.26 38.20
CA SER A 86 -9.11 -59.76 36.96
C SER A 86 -9.85 -59.35 35.68
N SER A 87 -11.16 -59.09 35.74
CA SER A 87 -11.96 -58.58 34.61
C SER A 87 -11.86 -57.06 34.45
N ALA A 88 -11.56 -56.32 35.52
CA ALA A 88 -11.40 -54.87 35.47
C ALA A 88 -10.06 -54.44 34.84
N ASP A 89 -8.97 -55.18 35.10
CA ASP A 89 -7.63 -54.81 34.63
C ASP A 89 -7.48 -54.72 33.09
N PRO A 90 -8.04 -55.64 32.26
CA PRO A 90 -8.01 -55.51 30.80
C PRO A 90 -8.75 -54.27 30.31
N VAL A 91 -9.96 -54.01 30.83
CA VAL A 91 -10.79 -52.86 30.45
C VAL A 91 -10.12 -51.53 30.84
N LYS A 92 -9.46 -51.52 32.00
CA LYS A 92 -8.68 -50.37 32.47
C LYS A 92 -7.43 -50.15 31.63
N SER A 93 -6.79 -51.24 31.18
CA SER A 93 -5.63 -51.18 30.27
C SER A 93 -6.01 -50.66 28.88
N THR A 94 -7.11 -51.14 28.28
CA THR A 94 -7.59 -50.65 26.97
C THR A 94 -8.00 -49.19 27.07
N PHE A 95 -8.77 -48.79 28.09
CA PHE A 95 -9.17 -47.39 28.27
C PHE A 95 -7.96 -46.44 28.45
N MET A 96 -6.92 -46.86 29.16
CA MET A 96 -5.69 -46.08 29.27
C MET A 96 -4.90 -46.03 27.95
N HIS A 97 -4.88 -47.13 27.18
CA HIS A 97 -4.23 -47.18 25.87
C HIS A 97 -4.94 -46.26 24.86
N ASP A 98 -6.26 -46.33 24.78
CA ASP A 98 -7.08 -45.52 23.88
C ASP A 98 -6.96 -44.03 24.21
N ASN A 99 -6.97 -43.65 25.49
CA ASN A 99 -6.72 -42.27 25.92
C ASN A 99 -5.30 -41.81 25.58
N CYS A 100 -4.27 -42.64 25.76
CA CYS A 100 -2.91 -42.31 25.34
C CYS A 100 -2.78 -42.15 23.82
N SER A 101 -3.45 -43.00 23.04
CA SER A 101 -3.48 -42.91 21.58
C SER A 101 -4.19 -41.64 21.11
N MET A 102 -5.36 -41.32 21.70
CA MET A 102 -6.10 -40.11 21.39
C MET A 102 -5.33 -38.84 21.78
N ALA A 103 -4.68 -38.83 22.95
CA ALA A 103 -3.83 -37.72 23.37
C ALA A 103 -2.62 -37.53 22.43
N ALA A 104 -2.00 -38.61 21.96
CA ALA A 104 -0.89 -38.56 21.01
C ALA A 104 -1.32 -38.02 19.64
N GLU A 105 -2.51 -38.37 19.14
CA GLU A 105 -3.01 -37.84 17.87
C GLU A 105 -3.43 -36.36 17.99
N ILE A 106 -4.04 -35.95 19.11
CA ILE A 106 -4.33 -34.53 19.41
C ILE A 106 -3.03 -33.72 19.49
N GLN A 107 -2.00 -34.25 20.16
CA GLN A 107 -0.66 -33.64 20.24
C GLN A 107 -0.08 -33.44 18.83
N LYS A 108 -0.08 -34.50 18.00
CA LYS A 108 0.40 -34.47 16.62
C LYS A 108 -0.35 -33.46 15.75
N GLN A 109 -1.68 -33.42 15.81
CA GLN A 109 -2.48 -32.43 15.08
C GLN A 109 -2.21 -31.00 15.56
N THR A 110 -2.00 -30.80 16.86
CA THR A 110 -1.62 -29.50 17.44
C THR A 110 -0.27 -29.03 16.90
N GLU A 111 0.70 -29.94 16.80
CA GLU A 111 2.02 -29.65 16.23
C GLU A 111 1.97 -29.41 14.71
N GLU A 112 1.14 -30.14 13.96
CA GLU A 112 0.91 -29.92 12.53
C GLU A 112 0.26 -28.54 12.28
N PHE A 113 -0.77 -28.19 13.04
CA PHE A 113 -1.39 -26.87 13.00
C PHE A 113 -0.38 -25.76 13.36
N GLY A 114 0.42 -25.96 14.41
CA GLY A 114 1.50 -25.03 14.79
C GLY A 114 2.54 -24.83 13.69
N ARG A 115 2.96 -25.90 13.00
CA ARG A 115 3.87 -25.82 11.83
C ARG A 115 3.24 -25.05 10.67
N ILE A 116 1.97 -25.28 10.37
CA ILE A 116 1.24 -24.56 9.32
C ILE A 116 1.10 -23.07 9.69
N GLN A 117 0.73 -22.76 10.93
CA GLN A 117 0.60 -21.39 11.42
C GLN A 117 1.93 -20.64 11.34
N GLN A 118 3.04 -21.24 11.76
CA GLN A 118 4.38 -20.67 11.62
C GLN A 118 4.75 -20.44 10.15
N GLY A 119 4.48 -21.40 9.26
CA GLY A 119 4.73 -21.26 7.82
C GLY A 119 3.94 -20.12 7.18
N LEU A 120 2.67 -19.94 7.57
CA LEU A 120 1.84 -18.81 7.14
C LEU A 120 2.36 -17.48 7.71
N GLN A 121 2.75 -17.44 8.99
CA GLN A 121 3.34 -16.26 9.63
C GLN A 121 4.61 -15.80 8.90
N CYS A 122 5.51 -16.73 8.58
CA CYS A 122 6.73 -16.43 7.82
C CYS A 122 6.42 -15.93 6.39
N ARG A 123 5.41 -16.50 5.72
CA ARG A 123 5.03 -16.04 4.38
C ARG A 123 4.35 -14.67 4.38
N ILE A 124 3.58 -14.33 5.43
CA ILE A 124 3.07 -12.97 5.64
C ILE A 124 4.25 -11.99 5.79
N GLN A 125 5.20 -12.27 6.68
CA GLN A 125 6.38 -11.43 6.89
C GLN A 125 7.23 -11.28 5.61
N GLN A 126 7.35 -12.33 4.81
CA GLN A 126 8.04 -12.27 3.52
C GLN A 126 7.32 -11.31 2.55
N VAL A 127 6.01 -11.46 2.36
CA VAL A 127 5.23 -10.61 1.43
C VAL A 127 5.14 -9.17 1.94
N GLU A 128 5.07 -8.94 3.25
CA GLU A 128 5.20 -7.62 3.85
C GLU A 128 6.57 -7.00 3.55
N GLY A 129 7.65 -7.78 3.69
CA GLY A 129 9.01 -7.38 3.33
C GLY A 129 9.14 -7.00 1.84
N GLU A 130 8.69 -7.87 0.93
CA GLU A 130 8.66 -7.63 -0.51
C GLU A 130 7.86 -6.36 -0.86
N LEU A 131 6.69 -6.17 -0.27
CA LEU A 131 5.87 -4.96 -0.46
C LEU A 131 6.55 -3.70 0.08
N THR A 132 7.31 -3.78 1.19
CA THR A 132 8.08 -2.63 1.68
C THR A 132 9.26 -2.28 0.77
N LEU A 133 9.92 -3.28 0.16
CA LEU A 133 10.98 -3.06 -0.82
C LEU A 133 10.41 -2.42 -2.10
N GLU A 134 9.34 -2.98 -2.66
CA GLU A 134 8.66 -2.42 -3.84
C GLU A 134 8.24 -0.96 -3.63
N ARG A 135 7.71 -0.63 -2.43
CA ARG A 135 7.38 0.76 -2.07
C ARG A 135 8.61 1.67 -1.99
N GLN A 136 9.72 1.18 -1.45
CA GLN A 136 10.97 1.95 -1.35
C GLN A 136 11.59 2.16 -2.74
N GLU A 137 11.60 1.13 -3.59
CA GLU A 137 12.08 1.22 -4.98
C GLU A 137 11.25 2.20 -5.79
N MET A 138 9.91 2.09 -5.75
CA MET A 138 9.01 3.02 -6.42
C MET A 138 9.20 4.46 -5.93
N SER A 139 9.38 4.68 -4.62
CA SER A 139 9.69 6.03 -4.08
C SER A 139 11.04 6.53 -4.57
N ALA A 140 12.08 5.70 -4.56
CA ALA A 140 13.42 6.07 -4.99
C ALA A 140 13.49 6.37 -6.50
N THR A 141 12.73 5.66 -7.33
CA THR A 141 12.59 5.97 -8.76
C THR A 141 11.85 7.28 -8.97
N PHE A 142 10.72 7.52 -8.29
CA PHE A 142 10.01 8.80 -8.40
C PHE A 142 10.88 9.99 -7.96
N ASP A 143 11.64 9.84 -6.87
CA ASP A 143 12.57 10.86 -6.39
C ASP A 143 13.74 11.09 -7.39
N SER A 144 14.16 10.04 -8.11
CA SER A 144 15.17 10.14 -9.16
C SER A 144 14.65 10.89 -10.38
N ASP A 145 13.44 10.55 -10.84
CA ASP A 145 12.79 11.20 -11.98
C ASP A 145 12.49 12.68 -11.69
N LEU A 146 12.05 13.00 -10.46
CA LEU A 146 11.87 14.39 -9.99
C LEU A 146 13.18 15.18 -10.03
N ARG A 147 14.27 14.61 -9.51
CA ARG A 147 15.60 15.26 -9.56
C ARG A 147 16.11 15.42 -10.99
N GLN A 148 15.88 14.44 -11.87
CA GLN A 148 16.25 14.55 -13.27
C GLN A 148 15.46 15.67 -13.96
N GLN A 149 14.14 15.72 -13.75
CA GLN A 149 13.29 16.75 -14.34
C GLN A 149 13.65 18.16 -13.82
N GLU A 150 13.95 18.30 -12.52
CA GLU A 150 14.47 19.54 -11.94
C GLU A 150 15.81 19.94 -12.57
N HIS A 151 16.73 18.99 -12.77
CA HIS A 151 18.00 19.25 -13.43
C HIS A 151 17.83 19.69 -14.89
N GLU A 152 16.97 19.01 -15.66
CA GLU A 152 16.64 19.38 -17.04
C GLU A 152 16.05 20.80 -17.14
N PHE A 153 15.11 21.16 -16.25
CA PHE A 153 14.57 22.53 -16.20
C PHE A 153 15.63 23.57 -15.84
N ASN A 154 16.55 23.26 -14.91
CA ASN A 154 17.64 24.17 -14.57
C ASN A 154 18.60 24.37 -15.75
N MET A 155 18.94 23.31 -16.49
CA MET A 155 19.76 23.41 -17.70
C MET A 155 19.09 24.21 -18.82
N GLN A 156 17.79 24.01 -19.06
CA GLN A 156 17.01 24.86 -20.00
C GLN A 156 16.96 26.33 -19.54
N MET A 157 16.88 26.59 -18.23
CA MET A 157 16.87 27.94 -17.69
C MET A 157 18.23 28.63 -17.89
N ASP A 158 19.34 27.92 -17.67
CA ASP A 158 20.69 28.45 -17.85
C ASP A 158 21.07 28.62 -19.33
N GLU A 159 20.62 27.72 -20.21
CA GLU A 159 20.71 27.92 -21.66
C GLU A 159 19.94 29.18 -22.11
N MET A 160 18.69 29.33 -21.67
CA MET A 160 17.88 30.51 -22.00
C MET A 160 18.49 31.80 -21.42
N ARG A 161 19.08 31.77 -20.22
CA ARG A 161 19.86 32.89 -19.66
C ARG A 161 21.06 33.24 -20.55
N ALA A 162 21.84 32.24 -21.00
CA ALA A 162 22.98 32.46 -21.89
C ALA A 162 22.57 33.06 -23.23
N VAL A 163 21.46 32.58 -23.83
CA VAL A 163 20.90 33.14 -25.07
C VAL A 163 20.45 34.59 -24.87
N VAL A 164 19.79 34.92 -23.76
CA VAL A 164 19.37 36.30 -23.44
C VAL A 164 20.58 37.22 -23.26
N LEU A 165 21.60 36.80 -22.50
CA LEU A 165 22.84 37.56 -22.30
C LEU A 165 23.58 37.81 -23.63
N SER A 166 23.65 36.80 -24.51
CA SER A 166 24.23 36.93 -25.85
C SER A 166 23.50 37.99 -26.69
N HIS A 167 22.17 38.00 -26.68
CA HIS A 167 21.38 39.03 -27.36
C HIS A 167 21.56 40.42 -26.75
N GLU A 168 21.63 40.53 -25.41
CA GLU A 168 21.88 41.81 -24.73
C GLU A 168 23.25 42.40 -25.11
N LEU A 169 24.29 41.58 -25.16
CA LEU A 169 25.62 41.98 -25.62
C LEU A 169 25.61 42.40 -27.10
N LYS A 170 24.90 41.67 -27.97
CA LYS A 170 24.75 42.03 -29.38
C LYS A 170 24.04 43.37 -29.57
N VAL A 171 22.99 43.66 -28.78
CA VAL A 171 22.29 44.95 -28.78
C VAL A 171 23.21 46.09 -28.32
N LYS A 172 24.00 45.87 -27.27
CA LYS A 172 25.00 46.84 -26.78
C LYS A 172 26.05 47.17 -27.85
N LEU A 173 26.58 46.15 -28.55
CA LEU A 173 27.54 46.33 -29.64
C LEU A 173 26.94 47.09 -30.83
N LEU A 174 25.76 46.69 -31.32
CA LEU A 174 25.08 47.38 -32.43
C LEU A 174 24.73 48.82 -32.09
N SER A 175 24.32 49.09 -30.85
CA SER A 175 24.06 50.46 -30.37
C SER A 175 25.32 51.33 -30.37
N LYS A 176 26.48 50.73 -30.02
CA LYS A 176 27.77 51.42 -30.10
C LYS A 176 28.19 51.67 -31.54
N GLU A 177 28.00 50.72 -32.44
CA GLU A 177 28.28 50.85 -33.88
C GLU A 177 27.43 51.95 -34.53
N ILE A 178 26.12 52.00 -34.22
CA ILE A 178 25.21 53.07 -34.67
C ILE A 178 25.69 54.45 -34.20
N GLU A 179 26.09 54.60 -32.93
CA GLU A 179 26.60 55.88 -32.43
C GLU A 179 27.93 56.27 -33.09
N MET A 180 28.83 55.31 -33.35
CA MET A 180 30.07 55.57 -34.11
C MET A 180 29.76 56.02 -35.56
N HIS A 181 28.80 55.38 -36.23
CA HIS A 181 28.33 55.81 -37.55
C HIS A 181 27.71 57.21 -37.52
N ARG A 182 26.89 57.53 -36.51
CA ARG A 182 26.28 58.86 -36.34
C ARG A 182 27.35 59.95 -36.16
N GLN A 183 28.39 59.67 -35.38
CA GLN A 183 29.53 60.58 -35.18
C GLN A 183 30.37 60.74 -36.45
N ALA A 184 30.63 59.65 -37.19
CA ALA A 184 31.32 59.71 -38.47
C ALA A 184 30.50 60.53 -39.50
N GLN A 185 29.19 60.30 -39.58
CA GLN A 185 28.28 61.05 -40.44
C GLN A 185 28.33 62.55 -40.12
N LEU A 186 28.23 62.92 -38.83
CA LEU A 186 28.33 64.32 -38.40
C LEU A 186 29.63 64.97 -38.92
N ARG A 187 30.79 64.36 -38.65
CA ARG A 187 32.09 64.85 -39.13
C ARG A 187 32.15 64.97 -40.66
N THR A 188 31.60 64.01 -41.41
CA THR A 188 31.56 64.12 -42.89
C THR A 188 30.67 65.26 -43.37
N THR A 189 29.54 65.55 -42.69
CA THR A 189 28.70 66.70 -43.04
C THR A 189 29.35 68.04 -42.70
N GLU A 190 30.14 68.11 -41.63
CA GLU A 190 30.93 69.29 -41.27
C GLU A 190 32.06 69.54 -42.28
N ALA A 191 32.82 68.49 -42.62
CA ALA A 191 33.86 68.56 -43.65
C ALA A 191 33.31 68.92 -45.04
N LEU A 192 32.14 68.38 -45.41
CA LEU A 192 31.45 68.73 -46.66
C LEU A 192 31.05 70.22 -46.68
N LYS A 193 30.49 70.75 -45.59
CA LYS A 193 30.16 72.19 -45.48
C LYS A 193 31.40 73.07 -45.62
N ALA A 194 32.50 72.72 -44.94
CA ALA A 194 33.76 73.45 -45.04
C ALA A 194 34.34 73.41 -46.47
N SER A 195 34.31 72.26 -47.13
CA SER A 195 34.75 72.11 -48.52
C SER A 195 33.85 72.88 -49.50
N GLN A 196 32.53 72.90 -49.30
CA GLN A 196 31.59 73.71 -50.08
C GLN A 196 31.87 75.21 -49.94
N GLN A 197 32.12 75.69 -48.71
CA GLN A 197 32.49 77.08 -48.46
C GLN A 197 33.81 77.45 -49.15
N PHE A 198 34.83 76.60 -49.06
CA PHE A 198 36.10 76.78 -49.74
C PHE A 198 35.96 76.76 -51.27
N GLY A 199 35.13 75.86 -51.81
CA GLY A 199 34.81 75.80 -53.24
C GLY A 199 34.12 77.06 -53.75
N GLN A 200 33.12 77.56 -53.00
CA GLN A 200 32.47 78.85 -53.29
C GLN A 200 33.47 80.02 -53.28
N GLN A 201 34.34 80.09 -52.27
CA GLN A 201 35.39 81.11 -52.18
C GLN A 201 36.41 81.03 -53.33
N THR A 202 36.78 79.81 -53.74
CA THR A 202 37.68 79.61 -54.90
C THR A 202 36.99 80.00 -56.19
N GLN A 203 35.70 79.71 -56.35
CA GLN A 203 34.94 80.04 -57.54
C GLN A 203 34.74 81.56 -57.71
N THR A 204 34.52 82.32 -56.64
CA THR A 204 34.47 83.79 -56.73
C THR A 204 35.84 84.39 -57.08
N GLN A 205 36.94 83.84 -56.56
CA GLN A 205 38.30 84.23 -56.97
C GLN A 205 38.57 83.91 -58.45
N LEU A 206 38.16 82.74 -58.94
CA LEU A 206 38.29 82.38 -60.36
C LEU A 206 37.47 83.30 -61.27
N GLN A 207 36.24 83.63 -60.90
CA GLN A 207 35.42 84.59 -61.65
C GLN A 207 36.07 85.98 -61.72
N HIS A 208 36.68 86.45 -60.63
CA HIS A 208 37.46 87.69 -60.63
C HIS A 208 38.67 87.61 -61.58
N LYS A 209 39.43 86.51 -61.54
CA LYS A 209 40.58 86.31 -62.44
C LYS A 209 40.19 86.12 -63.91
N GLU A 210 39.07 85.47 -64.19
CA GLU A 210 38.59 85.33 -65.56
C GLU A 210 38.11 86.67 -66.13
N GLN A 211 37.54 87.55 -65.31
CA GLN A 211 37.24 88.93 -65.72
C GLN A 211 38.52 89.72 -66.00
N GLU A 212 39.52 89.69 -65.11
CA GLU A 212 40.84 90.30 -65.36
C GLU A 212 41.46 89.81 -66.68
N ILE A 213 41.37 88.51 -66.98
CA ILE A 213 41.89 87.93 -68.23
C ILE A 213 41.09 88.42 -69.45
N LYS A 214 39.76 88.54 -69.36
CA LYS A 214 38.93 89.08 -70.45
C LYS A 214 39.26 90.54 -70.74
N ASP A 215 39.47 91.34 -69.70
CA ASP A 215 39.85 92.74 -69.83
C ASP A 215 41.25 92.87 -70.48
N LEU A 216 42.21 92.04 -70.06
CA LEU A 216 43.55 91.96 -70.67
C LEU A 216 43.53 91.44 -72.11
N ALA A 217 42.67 90.45 -72.42
CA ALA A 217 42.51 89.91 -73.77
C ALA A 217 41.89 90.97 -74.71
N ALA A 218 40.91 91.74 -74.26
CA ALA A 218 40.36 92.87 -75.01
C ALA A 218 41.42 93.94 -75.29
N VAL A 219 42.32 94.23 -74.34
CA VAL A 219 43.49 95.11 -74.59
C VAL A 219 44.46 94.48 -75.60
N LYS A 220 44.65 93.15 -75.56
CA LYS A 220 45.51 92.44 -76.50
C LYS A 220 44.94 92.46 -77.92
N ASP A 221 43.67 92.15 -78.11
CA ASP A 221 43.06 92.05 -79.44
C ASP A 221 42.92 93.42 -80.11
N ASN A 222 42.74 94.50 -79.34
CA ASN A 222 42.89 95.88 -79.80
C ASN A 222 44.33 96.25 -80.24
N ARG A 223 45.37 95.51 -79.83
CA ARG A 223 46.76 95.69 -80.28
C ARG A 223 47.13 94.77 -81.45
N TYR A 224 46.48 93.62 -81.61
CA TYR A 224 46.78 92.66 -82.68
C TYR A 224 46.08 92.97 -84.01
N ALA A 225 45.06 93.85 -84.02
CA ALA A 225 44.41 94.32 -85.25
C ALA A 225 45.26 95.28 -86.13
N SER A 226 46.48 95.63 -85.71
CA SER A 226 47.32 96.65 -86.37
C SER A 226 48.61 96.10 -87.04
N ALA A 227 48.82 94.78 -87.04
CA ALA A 227 50.09 94.20 -87.49
C ALA A 227 49.99 92.79 -88.11
N MET A 228 49.59 92.70 -89.39
CA MET A 228 50.11 91.65 -90.29
C MET A 228 49.86 91.97 -91.77
N CYS A 229 50.92 92.10 -92.56
CA CYS A 229 50.87 92.35 -94.01
C CYS A 229 52.13 91.77 -94.69
N VAL A 230 51.94 90.78 -95.61
CA VAL A 230 52.86 90.35 -96.71
C VAL A 230 54.27 89.82 -96.28
N CYS A 231 54.73 88.60 -96.60
CA CYS A 231 55.08 88.13 -97.95
C CYS A 231 55.49 86.62 -98.04
N VAL A 232 54.85 85.89 -98.95
CA VAL A 232 55.34 84.86 -99.93
C VAL A 232 56.68 84.09 -99.73
N CYS A 233 56.66 82.75 -99.88
CA CYS A 233 57.47 81.89 -100.79
C CYS A 233 57.52 80.40 -100.36
N ALA A 234 57.50 79.46 -101.33
CA ALA A 234 57.52 78.00 -101.12
C ALA A 234 58.95 77.40 -101.20
N PRO A 235 59.18 76.10 -100.88
CA PRO A 235 58.85 75.04 -101.84
C PRO A 235 58.23 73.75 -101.26
N THR A 236 57.22 73.25 -101.97
CA THR A 236 56.56 71.93 -101.84
C THR A 236 57.42 70.80 -102.44
N CYS A 237 56.96 69.53 -102.36
CA CYS A 237 57.37 68.36 -103.19
C CYS A 237 58.53 67.41 -102.77
N VAL A 238 58.95 67.40 -101.50
CA VAL A 238 59.57 66.20 -100.88
C VAL A 238 58.95 65.91 -99.50
N TYR A 239 58.60 66.97 -98.76
CA TYR A 239 57.85 66.86 -97.52
C TYR A 239 56.53 66.12 -97.66
N ASP A 240 55.80 66.26 -98.78
CA ASP A 240 54.44 65.70 -98.90
C ASP A 240 54.43 64.16 -98.93
N VAL A 241 55.44 63.54 -99.56
CA VAL A 241 55.57 62.07 -99.59
C VAL A 241 56.03 61.53 -98.24
N LEU A 242 57.01 62.17 -97.60
CA LEU A 242 57.44 61.82 -96.24
C LEU A 242 56.33 62.06 -95.21
N THR A 243 55.56 63.14 -95.34
CA THR A 243 54.44 63.44 -94.45
C THR A 243 53.30 62.45 -94.68
N ALA A 244 52.99 62.07 -95.92
CA ALA A 244 52.03 61.00 -96.21
C ALA A 244 52.48 59.65 -95.65
N PHE A 245 53.77 59.29 -95.76
CA PHE A 245 54.30 58.05 -95.20
C PHE A 245 54.33 58.07 -93.66
N CYS A 246 54.72 59.19 -93.04
CA CYS A 246 54.67 59.37 -91.59
C CYS A 246 53.23 59.40 -91.05
N LEU A 247 52.27 59.99 -91.79
CA LEU A 247 50.84 59.91 -91.47
C LEU A 247 50.35 58.47 -91.57
N ARG A 248 50.74 57.71 -92.61
CA ARG A 248 50.32 56.31 -92.76
C ARG A 248 50.95 55.38 -91.71
N ILE A 249 52.20 55.62 -91.32
CA ILE A 249 52.83 54.95 -90.18
C ILE A 249 52.06 55.27 -88.90
N LYS A 250 51.68 56.54 -88.69
CA LYS A 250 50.93 56.96 -87.50
C LYS A 250 49.51 56.40 -87.46
N GLU A 251 48.81 56.32 -88.60
CA GLU A 251 47.54 55.60 -88.73
C GLU A 251 47.68 54.13 -88.35
N LEU A 252 48.72 53.44 -88.83
CA LEU A 252 48.98 52.04 -88.48
C LEU A 252 49.39 51.87 -87.01
N GLU A 253 50.17 52.79 -86.44
CA GLU A 253 50.46 52.81 -85.00
C GLU A 253 49.20 53.01 -84.15
N ASP A 254 48.30 53.90 -84.58
CA ASP A 254 47.06 54.19 -83.86
C ASP A 254 46.01 53.06 -84.05
N GLU A 255 45.99 52.37 -85.19
CA GLU A 255 45.27 51.11 -85.40
C GLU A 255 45.82 49.98 -84.51
N VAL A 256 47.15 49.84 -84.39
CA VAL A 256 47.78 48.87 -83.48
C VAL A 256 47.45 49.19 -82.02
N LYS A 257 47.57 50.44 -81.57
CA LYS A 257 47.15 50.87 -80.21
C LYS A 257 45.65 50.62 -79.97
N LEU A 258 44.81 50.82 -80.99
CA LEU A 258 43.38 50.49 -80.91
C LEU A 258 43.16 48.97 -80.79
N MET A 259 43.97 48.16 -81.48
CA MET A 259 43.91 46.70 -81.38
C MET A 259 44.42 46.20 -80.01
N GLU A 260 45.50 46.77 -79.48
CA GLU A 260 46.05 46.48 -78.15
C GLU A 260 45.09 46.87 -77.02
N THR A 261 44.47 48.05 -77.10
CA THR A 261 43.47 48.49 -76.12
C THR A 261 42.19 47.64 -76.17
N ASN A 262 41.76 47.22 -77.37
CA ASN A 262 40.67 46.27 -77.52
C ASN A 262 41.04 44.88 -76.96
N LEU A 263 42.22 44.35 -77.26
CA LEU A 263 42.71 43.07 -76.74
C LEU A 263 42.81 43.09 -75.20
N THR A 264 43.35 44.17 -74.63
CA THR A 264 43.41 44.40 -73.18
C THR A 264 42.02 44.42 -72.54
N LYS A 265 41.04 45.02 -73.23
CA LYS A 265 39.64 45.05 -72.79
C LYS A 265 38.97 43.67 -72.86
N TYR A 266 39.24 42.87 -73.90
CA TYR A 266 38.78 41.47 -73.96
C TYR A 266 39.42 40.63 -72.85
N LEU A 267 40.72 40.79 -72.59
CA LEU A 267 41.43 40.06 -71.53
C LEU A 267 40.89 40.42 -70.14
N CYS A 268 40.65 41.71 -69.88
CA CYS A 268 40.00 42.19 -68.66
C CYS A 268 38.56 41.62 -68.51
N CYS A 269 37.78 41.61 -69.59
CA CYS A 269 36.44 41.02 -69.59
C CYS A 269 36.46 39.51 -69.30
N HIS A 270 37.42 38.78 -69.87
CA HIS A 270 37.63 37.35 -69.60
C HIS A 270 37.99 37.08 -68.13
N VAL A 271 38.90 37.86 -67.54
CA VAL A 271 39.26 37.76 -66.10
C VAL A 271 38.05 38.07 -65.21
N CYS A 272 37.25 39.10 -65.53
CA CYS A 272 36.00 39.39 -64.83
C CYS A 272 34.98 38.25 -64.93
N PHE A 273 34.85 37.63 -66.11
CA PHE A 273 33.96 36.50 -66.33
C PHE A 273 34.42 35.25 -65.55
N GLN A 274 35.72 34.93 -65.55
CA GLN A 274 36.29 33.85 -64.72
C GLN A 274 36.09 34.09 -63.22
N ARG A 275 36.18 35.34 -62.76
CA ARG A 275 35.88 35.69 -61.36
C ARG A 275 34.41 35.46 -61.03
N LEU A 276 33.49 35.89 -61.90
CA LEU A 276 32.05 35.64 -61.72
C LEU A 276 31.71 34.15 -61.73
N LEU A 277 32.31 33.35 -62.63
CA LEU A 277 32.16 31.89 -62.62
C LEU A 277 32.68 31.26 -61.31
N THR A 278 33.80 31.74 -60.78
CA THR A 278 34.32 31.28 -59.49
C THR A 278 33.39 31.60 -58.32
N GLU A 279 32.84 32.81 -58.25
CA GLU A 279 31.88 33.18 -57.18
C GLU A 279 30.53 32.46 -57.33
N LEU A 280 30.05 32.22 -58.56
CA LEU A 280 28.89 31.36 -58.81
C LEU A 280 29.16 29.92 -58.40
N GLY A 281 30.37 29.40 -58.65
CA GLY A 281 30.83 28.09 -58.20
C GLY A 281 30.77 27.94 -56.68
N LYS A 282 31.38 28.87 -55.93
CA LYS A 282 31.33 28.91 -54.45
C LYS A 282 29.91 29.02 -53.92
N THR A 283 29.09 29.85 -54.55
CA THR A 283 27.68 30.04 -54.15
C THR A 283 26.91 28.73 -54.34
N ARG A 284 27.12 28.05 -55.48
CA ARG A 284 26.52 26.74 -55.75
C ARG A 284 26.97 25.68 -54.74
N THR A 285 28.27 25.54 -54.47
CA THR A 285 28.76 24.54 -53.50
C THR A 285 28.21 24.81 -52.11
N GLY A 286 28.10 26.08 -51.68
CA GLY A 286 27.47 26.44 -50.41
C GLY A 286 25.97 26.09 -50.33
N TRP A 287 25.23 26.18 -51.44
CA TRP A 287 23.85 25.69 -51.50
C TRP A 287 23.77 24.16 -51.51
N ASP A 288 24.65 23.48 -52.26
CA ASP A 288 24.72 22.02 -52.30
C ASP A 288 25.08 21.44 -50.90
N GLU A 289 26.02 22.08 -50.19
CA GLU A 289 26.38 21.77 -48.79
C GLU A 289 25.21 22.00 -47.82
N TYR A 290 24.52 23.14 -47.92
CA TYR A 290 23.35 23.45 -47.08
C TYR A 290 22.21 22.43 -47.30
N ILE A 291 21.91 22.09 -48.55
CA ILE A 291 20.89 21.09 -48.89
C ILE A 291 21.29 19.72 -48.32
N SER A 292 22.55 19.30 -48.49
CA SER A 292 23.08 18.05 -47.93
C SER A 292 22.96 18.00 -46.40
N HIS A 293 23.30 19.10 -45.70
CA HIS A 293 23.15 19.19 -44.25
C HIS A 293 21.68 19.05 -43.82
N VAL A 294 20.76 19.82 -44.43
CA VAL A 294 19.33 19.79 -44.07
C VAL A 294 18.70 18.43 -44.38
N SER A 295 19.09 17.78 -45.49
CA SER A 295 18.66 16.41 -45.80
C SER A 295 19.15 15.41 -44.75
N SER A 296 20.44 15.42 -44.40
CA SER A 296 21.00 14.55 -43.37
C SER A 296 20.35 14.77 -41.99
N GLU A 297 20.09 16.03 -41.62
CA GLU A 297 19.39 16.36 -40.37
C GLU A 297 17.93 15.86 -40.37
N MET A 298 17.25 15.89 -41.53
CA MET A 298 15.92 15.31 -41.70
C MET A 298 15.96 13.78 -41.56
N ASP A 299 16.90 13.10 -42.24
CA ASP A 299 17.03 11.64 -42.20
C ASP A 299 17.30 11.14 -40.76
N VAL A 300 18.11 11.87 -39.98
CA VAL A 300 18.35 11.59 -38.56
C VAL A 300 17.07 11.78 -37.73
N LYS A 301 16.28 12.83 -37.98
CA LYS A 301 15.01 13.07 -37.29
C LYS A 301 13.96 12.03 -37.64
N ASP A 302 13.83 11.65 -38.90
CA ASP A 302 12.91 10.60 -39.35
C ASP A 302 13.31 9.24 -38.77
N THR A 303 14.61 8.93 -38.71
CA THR A 303 15.12 7.74 -38.00
C THR A 303 14.76 7.78 -36.52
N MET A 304 14.95 8.92 -35.84
CA MET A 304 14.57 9.08 -34.44
C MET A 304 13.06 8.90 -34.23
N ILE A 305 12.22 9.49 -35.08
CA ILE A 305 10.77 9.33 -35.07
C ILE A 305 10.37 7.85 -35.20
N LEU A 306 10.99 7.10 -36.11
CA LEU A 306 10.75 5.66 -36.25
C LEU A 306 11.13 4.88 -34.98
N THR A 307 12.28 5.17 -34.35
CA THR A 307 12.67 4.49 -33.09
C THR A 307 11.72 4.83 -31.93
N LEU A 308 11.21 6.07 -31.87
CA LEU A 308 10.23 6.48 -30.86
C LEU A 308 8.88 5.80 -31.10
N GLN A 309 8.41 5.70 -32.35
CA GLN A 309 7.20 4.96 -32.72
C GLN A 309 7.32 3.47 -32.39
N GLU A 310 8.49 2.86 -32.61
CA GLU A 310 8.72 1.47 -32.23
C GLU A 310 8.62 1.28 -30.71
N ARG A 311 9.28 2.15 -29.92
CA ARG A 311 9.21 2.15 -28.44
C ARG A 311 7.78 2.36 -27.95
N GLU A 312 7.05 3.32 -28.52
CA GLU A 312 5.63 3.56 -28.23
C GLU A 312 4.80 2.30 -28.51
N SER A 313 5.04 1.61 -29.63
CA SER A 313 4.33 0.38 -29.98
C SER A 313 4.62 -0.80 -29.01
N LYS A 314 5.84 -0.86 -28.44
CA LYS A 314 6.23 -1.85 -27.42
C LYS A 314 5.52 -1.56 -26.11
N LEU A 315 5.60 -0.32 -25.62
CA LEU A 315 4.93 0.13 -24.39
C LEU A 315 3.40 -0.05 -24.48
N ARG A 316 2.78 0.22 -25.64
CA ARG A 316 1.35 -0.05 -25.88
C ARG A 316 1.02 -1.54 -25.69
N LYS A 317 1.81 -2.45 -26.28
CA LYS A 317 1.62 -3.90 -26.14
C LYS A 317 1.85 -4.40 -24.71
N GLU A 318 2.77 -3.79 -23.97
CA GLU A 318 3.00 -4.08 -22.55
C GLU A 318 1.82 -3.62 -21.69
N LEU A 319 1.35 -2.39 -21.92
CA LEU A 319 0.22 -1.82 -21.21
C LEU A 319 -1.08 -2.61 -21.46
N ASP A 320 -1.31 -3.12 -22.67
CA ASP A 320 -2.44 -3.99 -22.98
C ASP A 320 -2.30 -5.39 -22.34
N ARG A 321 -1.10 -5.99 -22.31
CA ARG A 321 -0.85 -7.24 -21.55
C ARG A 321 -1.11 -7.06 -20.05
N ASN A 322 -0.63 -5.96 -19.46
CA ASN A 322 -0.84 -5.65 -18.05
C ASN A 322 -2.32 -5.41 -17.72
N ARG A 323 -3.11 -4.85 -18.66
CA ARG A 323 -4.58 -4.76 -18.53
C ARG A 323 -5.23 -6.14 -18.51
N GLU A 324 -4.85 -7.02 -19.44
CA GLU A 324 -5.38 -8.39 -19.50
C GLU A 324 -5.02 -9.21 -18.24
N GLU A 325 -3.84 -9.01 -17.68
CA GLU A 325 -3.44 -9.59 -16.38
C GLU A 325 -4.27 -9.04 -15.23
N MET A 326 -4.44 -7.72 -15.15
CA MET A 326 -5.27 -7.08 -14.13
C MET A 326 -6.72 -7.59 -14.19
N GLU A 327 -7.31 -7.74 -15.38
CA GLU A 327 -8.66 -8.30 -15.52
C GLU A 327 -8.73 -9.78 -15.16
N ARG A 328 -7.70 -10.59 -15.49
CA ARG A 328 -7.60 -11.98 -15.02
C ARG A 328 -7.53 -12.06 -13.49
N TYR A 329 -6.74 -11.22 -12.83
CA TYR A 329 -6.67 -11.17 -11.36
C TYR A 329 -7.99 -10.71 -10.73
N LYS A 330 -8.66 -9.69 -11.28
CA LYS A 330 -10.02 -9.28 -10.84
C LYS A 330 -11.03 -10.42 -10.96
N GLN A 331 -11.00 -11.16 -12.06
CA GLN A 331 -11.88 -12.32 -12.27
C GLN A 331 -11.59 -13.41 -11.24
N GLN A 332 -10.32 -13.77 -11.02
CA GLN A 332 -9.89 -14.74 -10.00
C GLN A 332 -10.34 -14.33 -8.59
N LEU A 333 -10.14 -13.06 -8.20
CA LEU A 333 -10.57 -12.53 -6.91
C LEU A 333 -12.10 -12.57 -6.77
N SER A 334 -12.85 -12.20 -7.82
CA SER A 334 -14.31 -12.27 -7.82
C SER A 334 -14.84 -13.70 -7.70
N ALA A 335 -14.12 -14.68 -8.27
CA ALA A 335 -14.43 -16.10 -8.14
C ALA A 335 -14.06 -16.62 -6.74
N GLY A 336 -12.93 -16.17 -6.17
CA GLY A 336 -12.54 -16.41 -4.77
C GLY A 336 -13.64 -15.96 -3.82
N LEU A 337 -14.04 -14.69 -3.89
CA LEU A 337 -15.08 -14.09 -3.06
C LEU A 337 -16.46 -14.78 -3.19
N LYS A 338 -16.78 -15.35 -4.37
CA LYS A 338 -17.99 -16.17 -4.56
C LYS A 338 -17.88 -17.54 -3.87
N ARG A 339 -16.71 -18.18 -3.90
CA ARG A 339 -16.47 -19.44 -3.17
C ARG A 339 -16.50 -19.21 -1.67
N GLU A 340 -15.86 -18.15 -1.19
CA GLU A 340 -15.82 -17.80 0.23
C GLU A 340 -17.24 -17.66 0.80
N ARG A 341 -18.09 -16.84 0.17
CA ARG A 341 -19.49 -16.67 0.57
C ARG A 341 -20.30 -17.97 0.56
N ALA A 342 -20.01 -18.89 -0.36
CA ALA A 342 -20.67 -20.18 -0.40
C ALA A 342 -20.20 -21.12 0.73
N LEU A 343 -18.93 -21.02 1.13
CA LEU A 343 -18.38 -21.73 2.29
C LEU A 343 -18.91 -21.13 3.60
N GLU A 344 -18.97 -19.81 3.74
CA GLU A 344 -19.60 -19.11 4.87
C GLU A 344 -21.08 -19.53 5.03
N GLN A 345 -21.84 -19.55 3.95
CA GLN A 345 -23.24 -20.02 3.95
C GLN A 345 -23.37 -21.49 4.35
N MET A 346 -22.48 -22.36 3.84
CA MET A 346 -22.45 -23.78 4.20
C MET A 346 -22.05 -23.98 5.67
N GLN A 347 -21.12 -23.18 6.21
CA GLN A 347 -20.73 -23.23 7.61
C GLN A 347 -21.90 -22.86 8.52
N VAL A 348 -22.56 -21.72 8.27
CA VAL A 348 -23.74 -21.29 9.06
C VAL A 348 -24.85 -22.34 8.98
N GLN A 349 -25.09 -22.94 7.80
CA GLN A 349 -26.07 -24.02 7.66
C GLN A 349 -25.71 -25.25 8.51
N ASN A 350 -24.44 -25.68 8.50
CA ASN A 350 -23.96 -26.81 9.29
C ASN A 350 -24.02 -26.53 10.81
N GLU A 351 -23.75 -25.29 11.23
CA GLU A 351 -23.86 -24.86 12.62
C GLU A 351 -25.32 -24.92 13.11
N LEU A 352 -26.28 -24.40 12.32
CA LEU A 352 -27.71 -24.49 12.61
C LEU A 352 -28.23 -25.94 12.62
N GLU A 353 -27.73 -26.79 11.71
CA GLU A 353 -28.06 -28.22 11.69
C GLU A 353 -27.44 -29.03 12.85
N TRP A 354 -26.28 -28.60 13.36
CA TRP A 354 -25.74 -29.12 14.61
C TRP A 354 -26.62 -28.70 15.78
N GLU A 355 -26.93 -27.40 15.88
CA GLU A 355 -27.67 -26.81 17.00
C GLU A 355 -29.06 -27.46 17.13
N LYS A 356 -29.79 -27.57 16.02
CA LYS A 356 -31.07 -28.26 15.97
C LYS A 356 -30.98 -29.72 16.44
N ARG A 357 -29.97 -30.48 15.99
CA ARG A 357 -29.76 -31.86 16.46
C ARG A 357 -29.43 -31.90 17.96
N CYS A 358 -28.69 -30.91 18.43
CA CYS A 358 -28.40 -30.62 19.83
C CYS A 358 -29.69 -30.48 20.66
N GLU A 359 -30.60 -29.62 20.21
CA GLU A 359 -31.91 -29.38 20.83
C GLU A 359 -32.83 -30.59 20.74
N ASP A 360 -32.95 -31.23 19.57
CA ASP A 360 -33.75 -32.45 19.37
C ASP A 360 -33.32 -33.58 20.32
N MET A 361 -32.01 -33.72 20.59
CA MET A 361 -31.50 -34.71 21.53
C MET A 361 -31.80 -34.33 22.99
N LYS A 362 -31.63 -33.05 23.36
CA LYS A 362 -32.02 -32.56 24.70
C LYS A 362 -33.50 -32.75 24.95
N ALA A 363 -34.36 -32.42 23.98
CA ALA A 363 -35.81 -32.59 24.05
C ALA A 363 -36.19 -34.06 24.28
N LYS A 364 -35.57 -35.01 23.56
CA LYS A 364 -35.77 -36.45 23.78
C LYS A 364 -35.35 -36.89 25.19
N HIS A 365 -34.22 -36.40 25.70
CA HIS A 365 -33.81 -36.70 27.08
C HIS A 365 -34.76 -36.11 28.13
N TYR A 366 -35.28 -34.89 27.91
CA TYR A 366 -36.29 -34.32 28.81
C TYR A 366 -37.60 -35.12 28.76
N LEU A 367 -38.09 -35.51 27.58
CA LEU A 367 -39.28 -36.35 27.44
C LEU A 367 -39.12 -37.70 28.16
N ALA A 368 -38.01 -38.41 27.94
CA ALA A 368 -37.72 -39.67 28.65
C ALA A 368 -37.58 -39.49 30.17
N SER A 369 -37.09 -38.33 30.63
CA SER A 369 -37.04 -38.00 32.05
C SER A 369 -38.42 -37.71 32.64
N GLU A 370 -39.30 -37.02 31.89
CA GLU A 370 -40.69 -36.77 32.28
C GLU A 370 -41.49 -38.09 32.33
N GLU A 371 -41.34 -38.96 31.34
CA GLU A 371 -41.90 -40.32 31.33
C GLU A 371 -41.45 -41.12 32.56
N LEU A 372 -40.15 -41.16 32.87
CA LEU A 372 -39.64 -41.81 34.08
C LEU A 372 -40.18 -41.21 35.38
N ILE A 373 -40.33 -39.88 35.45
CA ILE A 373 -40.92 -39.21 36.62
C ILE A 373 -42.40 -39.56 36.77
N GLN A 374 -43.14 -39.69 35.66
CA GLN A 374 -44.53 -40.12 35.64
C GLN A 374 -44.68 -41.58 36.09
N ASP A 375 -43.90 -42.51 35.53
CA ASP A 375 -43.89 -43.92 35.91
C ASP A 375 -43.56 -44.11 37.40
N LEU A 376 -42.52 -43.44 37.91
CA LEU A 376 -42.15 -43.49 39.34
C LEU A 376 -43.22 -42.84 40.24
N THR A 377 -43.91 -41.81 39.75
CA THR A 377 -45.03 -41.17 40.45
C THR A 377 -46.24 -42.09 40.51
N GLN A 378 -46.58 -42.76 39.42
CA GLN A 378 -47.65 -43.75 39.35
C GLN A 378 -47.36 -44.93 40.27
N ALA A 379 -46.19 -45.57 40.16
CA ALA A 379 -45.80 -46.70 41.00
C ALA A 379 -45.79 -46.35 42.51
N ARG A 380 -45.39 -45.12 42.86
CA ARG A 380 -45.49 -44.60 44.23
C ARG A 380 -46.95 -44.50 44.69
N ASP A 381 -47.83 -43.98 43.86
CA ASP A 381 -49.23 -43.76 44.23
C ASP A 381 -50.05 -45.06 44.24
N GLU A 382 -49.69 -46.03 43.40
CA GLU A 382 -50.17 -47.43 43.44
C GLU A 382 -49.73 -48.11 44.75
N ALA A 383 -48.44 -48.12 45.08
CA ALA A 383 -47.93 -48.69 46.34
C ALA A 383 -48.54 -47.99 47.59
N LYS A 384 -48.84 -46.69 47.49
CA LYS A 384 -49.54 -45.94 48.54
C LYS A 384 -51.04 -46.27 48.64
N ALA A 385 -51.66 -46.72 47.56
CA ALA A 385 -53.02 -47.23 47.56
C ALA A 385 -53.07 -48.63 48.18
N GLU A 386 -52.17 -49.54 47.79
CA GLU A 386 -52.02 -50.87 48.41
C GLU A 386 -51.73 -50.77 49.92
N LEU A 387 -50.85 -49.85 50.33
CA LEU A 387 -50.57 -49.62 51.75
C LEU A 387 -51.84 -49.22 52.52
N LYS A 388 -52.68 -48.34 51.96
CA LYS A 388 -53.95 -47.94 52.58
C LYS A 388 -54.96 -49.09 52.65
N GLU A 389 -55.01 -49.94 51.63
CA GLU A 389 -55.85 -51.15 51.66
C GLU A 389 -55.39 -52.09 52.78
N LYS A 390 -54.08 -52.30 52.93
CA LYS A 390 -53.52 -53.11 54.03
C LYS A 390 -53.68 -52.46 55.40
N GLU A 391 -53.59 -51.14 55.51
CA GLU A 391 -53.95 -50.41 56.73
C GLU A 391 -55.43 -50.59 57.09
N GLN A 392 -56.34 -50.58 56.12
CA GLN A 392 -57.76 -50.84 56.34
C GLN A 392 -58.03 -52.31 56.72
N GLU A 393 -57.43 -53.29 56.04
CA GLU A 393 -57.50 -54.70 56.42
C GLU A 393 -57.02 -54.94 57.86
N LEU A 394 -55.91 -54.32 58.26
CA LEU A 394 -55.39 -54.38 59.62
C LEU A 394 -56.33 -53.71 60.63
N GLN A 395 -56.96 -52.60 60.25
CA GLN A 395 -57.95 -51.92 61.10
C GLN A 395 -59.20 -52.80 61.30
N ASP A 396 -59.71 -53.44 60.24
CA ASP A 396 -60.86 -54.34 60.28
C ASP A 396 -60.54 -55.62 61.09
N LEU A 397 -59.36 -56.20 60.90
CA LEU A 397 -58.83 -57.30 61.72
C LEU A 397 -58.70 -56.89 63.19
N THR A 398 -58.28 -55.66 63.48
CA THR A 398 -58.19 -55.14 64.86
C THR A 398 -59.58 -55.03 65.50
N VAL A 399 -60.59 -54.59 64.75
CA VAL A 399 -62.00 -54.57 65.20
C VAL A 399 -62.50 -55.99 65.46
N LEU A 400 -62.27 -56.94 64.55
CA LEU A 400 -62.64 -58.35 64.73
C LEU A 400 -61.96 -58.98 65.96
N LEU A 401 -60.66 -58.72 66.15
CA LEU A 401 -59.92 -59.23 67.31
C LEU A 401 -60.44 -58.62 68.62
N HIS A 402 -60.87 -57.35 68.61
CA HIS A 402 -61.56 -56.74 69.73
C HIS A 402 -62.94 -57.37 70.00
N CYS A 403 -63.72 -57.69 68.96
CA CYS A 403 -64.98 -58.43 69.08
C CYS A 403 -64.78 -59.81 69.71
N VAL A 404 -63.89 -60.64 69.14
CA VAL A 404 -63.56 -61.98 69.66
C VAL A 404 -63.00 -61.92 71.09
N LYS A 405 -62.18 -60.90 71.40
CA LYS A 405 -61.71 -60.66 72.77
C LYS A 405 -62.85 -60.33 73.73
N ASN A 406 -63.85 -59.58 73.29
CA ASN A 406 -65.02 -59.24 74.11
C ASN A 406 -65.97 -60.43 74.29
N GLU A 407 -66.16 -61.26 73.27
CA GLU A 407 -66.89 -62.54 73.38
C GLU A 407 -66.17 -63.51 74.33
N SER A 408 -64.84 -63.63 74.20
CA SER A 408 -64.00 -64.39 75.14
C SER A 408 -64.14 -63.86 76.57
N ASN A 409 -64.04 -62.55 76.78
CA ASN A 409 -64.26 -61.91 78.08
C ASN A 409 -65.68 -62.16 78.63
N GLN A 410 -66.72 -62.18 77.79
CA GLN A 410 -68.09 -62.53 78.19
C GLN A 410 -68.23 -64.02 78.58
N THR A 411 -67.54 -64.94 77.89
CA THR A 411 -67.51 -66.35 78.30
C THR A 411 -66.71 -66.58 79.60
N LEU A 412 -65.60 -65.85 79.79
CA LEU A 412 -64.86 -65.82 81.06
C LEU A 412 -65.70 -65.24 82.21
N GLN A 413 -66.60 -64.30 81.93
CA GLN A 413 -67.54 -63.74 82.91
C GLN A 413 -68.59 -64.76 83.40
N GLY A 414 -68.73 -65.91 82.72
CA GLY A 414 -69.60 -67.02 83.14
C GLY A 414 -68.98 -68.01 84.13
N LEU A 415 -67.65 -68.12 84.20
CA LEU A 415 -66.95 -69.11 85.04
C LEU A 415 -65.60 -68.59 85.56
N THR A 416 -65.61 -67.78 86.63
CA THR A 416 -64.51 -67.74 87.64
C THR A 416 -64.92 -66.95 88.90
N PRO A 417 -64.63 -67.44 90.12
CA PRO A 417 -64.81 -66.65 91.34
C PRO A 417 -63.62 -65.70 91.59
N LYS A 418 -63.90 -64.50 92.13
CA LYS A 418 -62.93 -63.45 92.48
C LYS A 418 -61.72 -63.96 93.30
N PRO A 419 -60.47 -63.80 92.83
CA PRO A 419 -59.26 -64.00 93.64
C PRO A 419 -58.55 -62.69 94.05
N ASP A 420 -59.03 -61.52 93.64
CA ASP A 420 -58.33 -60.23 93.77
C ASP A 420 -58.15 -59.71 95.21
N SER A 421 -58.81 -60.31 96.20
CA SER A 421 -58.71 -59.89 97.61
C SER A 421 -57.56 -60.53 98.39
N LEU A 422 -57.04 -61.69 97.96
CA LEU A 422 -55.99 -62.42 98.70
C LEU A 422 -54.60 -62.20 98.08
N VAL A 423 -54.53 -62.09 96.75
CA VAL A 423 -53.28 -61.79 96.04
C VAL A 423 -52.77 -60.38 96.40
N SER A 424 -53.65 -59.41 96.62
CA SER A 424 -53.28 -58.03 96.97
C SER A 424 -52.60 -57.93 98.34
N GLU A 425 -53.07 -58.68 99.34
CA GLU A 425 -52.49 -58.67 100.70
C GLU A 425 -51.13 -59.40 100.75
N GLU A 426 -50.98 -60.49 100.01
CA GLU A 426 -49.71 -61.22 99.91
C GLU A 426 -48.68 -60.44 99.07
N MET A 427 -49.12 -59.79 97.98
CA MET A 427 -48.29 -58.86 97.19
C MET A 427 -47.82 -57.68 98.05
N ARG A 428 -48.71 -57.12 98.90
CA ARG A 428 -48.37 -56.05 99.84
C ARG A 428 -47.35 -56.50 100.88
N ARG A 429 -47.51 -57.70 101.46
CA ARG A 429 -46.51 -58.31 102.37
C ARG A 429 -45.16 -58.54 101.70
N LEU A 430 -45.16 -59.04 100.46
CA LEU A 430 -43.92 -59.26 99.69
C LEU A 430 -43.28 -57.94 99.25
N GLN A 431 -44.06 -56.88 98.96
CA GLN A 431 -43.54 -55.55 98.68
C GLN A 431 -42.97 -54.88 99.94
N GLU A 432 -43.57 -55.08 101.12
CA GLU A 432 -43.04 -54.64 102.42
C GLU A 432 -41.73 -55.37 102.76
N GLN A 433 -41.68 -56.70 102.61
CA GLN A 433 -40.45 -57.46 102.78
C GLN A 433 -39.36 -57.04 101.79
N ASN A 434 -39.72 -56.73 100.54
CA ASN A 434 -38.79 -56.17 99.55
C ASN A 434 -38.37 -54.72 99.86
N SER A 435 -39.21 -53.90 100.50
CA SER A 435 -38.84 -52.55 100.95
C SER A 435 -37.77 -52.63 102.04
N ILE A 436 -37.97 -53.53 103.02
CA ILE A 436 -37.04 -53.80 104.11
C ILE A 436 -35.74 -54.41 103.58
N LEU A 437 -35.81 -55.41 102.70
CA LEU A 437 -34.62 -55.99 102.06
C LEU A 437 -33.84 -54.96 101.23
N ARG A 438 -34.53 -54.08 100.49
CA ARG A 438 -33.86 -52.97 99.77
C ARG A 438 -33.23 -51.97 100.74
N ALA A 439 -33.86 -51.65 101.86
CA ALA A 439 -33.29 -50.79 102.89
C ALA A 439 -32.03 -51.41 103.51
N VAL A 440 -32.06 -52.70 103.86
CA VAL A 440 -30.90 -53.45 104.37
C VAL A 440 -29.79 -53.55 103.33
N ILE A 441 -30.09 -53.85 102.05
CA ILE A 441 -29.09 -53.87 100.97
C ILE A 441 -28.50 -52.47 100.73
N THR A 442 -29.29 -51.40 100.88
CA THR A 442 -28.81 -50.02 100.76
C THR A 442 -27.94 -49.63 101.94
N GLN A 443 -28.27 -50.07 103.16
CA GLN A 443 -27.42 -49.90 104.34
C GLN A 443 -26.11 -50.70 104.22
N MET A 444 -26.18 -51.97 103.80
CA MET A 444 -24.99 -52.79 103.52
C MET A 444 -24.12 -52.20 102.41
N ARG A 445 -24.69 -51.55 101.38
CA ARG A 445 -23.92 -50.76 100.42
C ARG A 445 -23.27 -49.55 101.06
N LYS A 446 -23.98 -48.80 101.91
CA LYS A 446 -23.43 -47.65 102.64
C LYS A 446 -22.26 -48.04 103.56
N ASP A 447 -22.38 -49.18 104.22
CA ASP A 447 -21.36 -49.73 105.12
C ASP A 447 -20.16 -50.29 104.33
N MET A 448 -20.37 -50.86 103.13
CA MET A 448 -19.29 -51.26 102.20
C MET A 448 -18.61 -50.07 101.50
N GLU A 449 -19.37 -49.06 101.08
CA GLU A 449 -18.86 -47.85 100.44
C GLU A 449 -18.01 -47.03 101.43
N GLY A 450 -18.42 -46.98 102.71
CA GLY A 450 -17.64 -46.40 103.82
C GLY A 450 -16.30 -47.08 104.10
N LEU A 451 -16.12 -48.34 103.68
CA LEU A 451 -14.84 -49.07 103.79
C LEU A 451 -13.96 -48.97 102.52
N SER A 452 -14.54 -48.58 101.39
CA SER A 452 -13.85 -48.53 100.09
C SER A 452 -13.14 -47.21 99.77
N HIS A 453 -13.37 -46.14 100.53
CA HIS A 453 -12.83 -44.79 100.25
C HIS A 453 -11.39 -44.52 100.72
N ALA A 454 -10.61 -45.58 100.99
CA ALA A 454 -9.24 -45.47 101.48
C ALA A 454 -8.20 -46.24 100.63
N LEU A 455 -8.26 -46.17 99.30
CA LEU A 455 -7.07 -46.25 98.43
C LEU A 455 -7.32 -45.76 96.98
N SER A 456 -6.26 -45.20 96.37
CA SER A 456 -6.03 -44.99 94.92
C SER A 456 -6.63 -43.76 94.20
N THR A 457 -5.78 -42.72 94.11
CA THR A 457 -5.81 -41.60 93.14
C THR A 457 -4.87 -41.92 91.93
N PRO A 458 -4.75 -41.08 90.86
CA PRO A 458 -4.76 -41.59 89.47
C PRO A 458 -3.46 -41.38 88.65
N GLN A 459 -3.25 -42.15 87.57
CA GLN A 459 -2.23 -41.80 86.56
C GLN A 459 -2.42 -42.36 85.12
N ALA A 460 -2.45 -41.41 84.17
CA ALA A 460 -1.85 -41.37 82.80
C ALA A 460 -2.39 -42.17 81.56
N GLN A 461 -2.68 -41.37 80.54
CA GLN A 461 -2.40 -41.48 79.07
C GLN A 461 -0.90 -41.79 78.73
N PRO A 462 -0.36 -41.70 77.48
CA PRO A 462 -0.90 -41.36 76.12
C PRO A 462 -0.52 -42.45 75.05
N GLN A 463 -0.65 -42.36 73.72
CA GLN A 463 -0.62 -41.31 72.66
C GLN A 463 -1.70 -41.63 71.55
N VAL A 464 -1.79 -41.11 70.31
CA VAL A 464 -0.91 -40.31 69.40
C VAL A 464 -1.73 -39.39 68.46
N SER A 465 -1.17 -38.22 68.11
CA SER A 465 -1.42 -37.33 66.95
C SER A 465 -2.85 -36.95 66.46
N SER A 466 -3.32 -35.85 67.06
CA SER A 466 -4.00 -34.66 66.48
C SER A 466 -3.36 -34.03 65.21
N CYS A 467 -3.90 -33.02 64.49
CA CYS A 467 -5.24 -32.43 64.29
C CYS A 467 -5.21 -31.38 63.13
N LEU A 468 -6.39 -30.93 62.69
CA LEU A 468 -6.74 -29.67 61.98
C LEU A 468 -6.61 -28.42 62.94
N PRO A 469 -7.09 -27.16 62.67
CA PRO A 469 -7.56 -26.46 61.43
C PRO A 469 -7.08 -24.97 61.23
N HIS A 470 -7.29 -24.41 60.01
CA HIS A 470 -7.67 -22.98 59.69
C HIS A 470 -6.73 -21.81 60.16
N PRO A 471 -6.92 -20.49 59.79
CA PRO A 471 -8.05 -19.80 59.13
C PRO A 471 -7.68 -18.80 57.98
N ARG A 472 -8.62 -17.89 57.71
CA ARG A 472 -8.82 -16.91 56.62
C ARG A 472 -8.34 -15.49 56.97
N ALA A 473 -7.76 -14.72 56.02
CA ALA A 473 -8.15 -13.33 55.64
C ALA A 473 -7.05 -12.44 54.95
N THR A 474 -7.39 -11.93 53.76
CA THR A 474 -7.13 -10.57 53.19
C THR A 474 -5.73 -9.89 53.16
N ALA A 475 -5.21 -9.81 51.93
CA ALA A 475 -4.84 -8.57 51.19
C ALA A 475 -3.49 -7.82 51.39
N THR A 476 -2.99 -7.32 50.24
CA THR A 476 -2.08 -6.16 50.02
C THR A 476 -0.62 -6.46 49.59
N THR A 477 -0.43 -6.48 48.26
CA THR A 477 0.63 -5.76 47.49
C THR A 477 2.12 -6.13 47.61
N SER A 478 2.64 -6.70 46.51
CA SER A 478 3.99 -6.60 45.90
C SER A 478 5.28 -6.89 46.69
N ILE A 479 6.06 -7.88 46.20
CA ILE A 479 7.54 -7.87 46.26
C ILE A 479 8.13 -8.35 44.92
N THR A 480 8.72 -7.42 44.17
CA THR A 480 10.03 -7.56 43.50
C THR A 480 11.01 -6.73 44.35
N PRO A 481 12.35 -6.98 44.42
CA PRO A 481 13.24 -7.33 43.29
C PRO A 481 14.42 -8.27 43.64
N ILE A 482 15.38 -8.46 42.70
CA ILE A 482 16.85 -8.52 42.92
C ILE A 482 17.58 -8.73 41.57
N GLY A 483 18.78 -8.14 41.41
CA GLY A 483 19.69 -8.35 40.25
C GLY A 483 20.29 -7.05 39.70
N GLN A 484 21.04 -6.25 40.47
CA GLN A 484 22.50 -6.37 40.76
C GLN A 484 23.40 -5.94 39.56
N MET A 485 24.16 -4.83 39.63
CA MET A 485 25.47 -4.60 40.33
C MET A 485 26.68 -5.11 39.51
N ALA A 486 27.92 -4.57 39.57
CA ALA A 486 28.46 -3.26 39.97
C ALA A 486 30.00 -3.18 39.69
N THR A 487 30.60 -1.99 39.85
CA THR A 487 32.04 -1.63 40.07
C THR A 487 32.98 -1.56 38.84
N GLY A 488 34.02 -0.70 38.75
CA GLY A 488 34.53 0.38 39.62
C GLY A 488 35.73 1.17 38.98
N PRO A 489 36.20 2.30 39.58
CA PRO A 489 37.32 3.19 39.12
C PRO A 489 38.66 2.90 39.87
N PRO A 490 39.74 3.75 39.97
CA PRO A 490 40.07 5.10 39.41
C PRO A 490 41.55 5.31 38.89
N ALA A 491 41.95 6.54 38.47
CA ALA A 491 43.26 7.19 38.79
C ALA A 491 43.44 8.66 38.25
N LEU A 492 44.20 9.49 39.00
CA LEU A 492 44.69 10.87 38.73
C LEU A 492 46.25 10.85 38.53
N PRO A 493 47.07 11.94 38.43
CA PRO A 493 46.83 13.42 38.54
C PRO A 493 47.56 14.33 37.49
N THR A 494 47.50 15.67 37.71
CA THR A 494 48.48 16.74 37.28
C THR A 494 48.60 17.10 35.78
N ASP A 495 48.79 18.36 35.33
CA ASP A 495 48.84 19.69 36.00
C ASP A 495 48.71 20.88 34.98
N ILE A 496 48.68 22.12 35.50
CA ILE A 496 49.14 23.41 34.86
C ILE A 496 48.28 24.05 33.72
N SER A 497 47.44 25.00 34.15
CA SER A 497 47.55 26.46 33.87
C SER A 497 47.22 27.13 32.51
N SER A 498 46.78 28.39 32.65
CA SER A 498 47.02 29.59 31.81
C SER A 498 46.26 29.83 30.49
N GLU A 499 45.38 30.85 30.57
CA GLU A 499 45.47 32.14 29.85
C GLU A 499 45.46 32.26 28.30
N VAL A 500 44.64 33.24 27.87
CA VAL A 500 44.95 34.31 26.87
C VAL A 500 45.13 33.95 25.39
N LYS A 501 44.09 34.32 24.61
CA LYS A 501 44.10 34.69 23.17
C LYS A 501 44.44 33.52 22.20
N PRO A 502 44.08 33.63 20.89
CA PRO A 502 44.76 34.54 19.97
C PRO A 502 43.87 35.70 19.49
N ALA A 503 44.52 36.84 19.27
CA ALA A 503 44.06 37.85 18.31
C ALA A 503 45.19 38.06 17.30
N GLY A 504 44.85 38.26 16.03
CA GLY A 504 45.82 38.55 14.96
C GLY A 504 46.48 37.31 14.34
N LEU A 505 47.10 37.41 13.17
CA LEU A 505 47.38 38.55 12.26
C LEU A 505 47.56 37.92 10.85
N ASN A 506 47.41 38.55 9.68
CA ASN A 506 47.34 39.95 9.25
C ASN A 506 46.19 40.10 8.21
N ARG A 507 45.38 41.18 8.18
CA ARG A 507 45.72 42.58 7.86
C ARG A 507 46.09 42.70 6.37
N SER A 508 45.12 43.02 5.52
CA SER A 508 44.75 44.40 5.14
C SER A 508 45.85 45.13 4.37
N LEU A 509 45.56 45.40 3.09
CA LEU A 509 46.03 46.58 2.35
C LEU A 509 44.93 47.04 1.38
N THR A 510 43.83 47.56 1.92
CA THR A 510 43.12 48.64 1.21
C THR A 510 43.93 49.92 1.39
N GLN A 511 44.75 50.25 0.40
CA GLN A 511 45.22 51.63 0.24
C GLN A 511 45.40 51.99 -1.24
N THR A 512 44.38 52.69 -1.73
CA THR A 512 44.51 53.97 -2.44
C THR A 512 45.76 54.19 -3.29
N TRP A 513 45.60 54.17 -4.62
CA TRP A 513 46.27 55.13 -5.50
C TRP A 513 45.30 55.58 -6.61
N LEU A 514 44.70 56.75 -6.41
CA LEU A 514 44.12 57.57 -7.48
C LEU A 514 45.15 58.66 -7.80
N MET A 515 45.26 59.06 -9.08
CA MET A 515 46.26 60.00 -9.63
C MET A 515 47.69 59.41 -9.65
N ALA A 516 48.45 59.34 -10.73
CA ALA A 516 48.49 60.20 -11.91
C ALA A 516 49.24 59.54 -13.07
N SER A 517 48.73 59.67 -14.29
CA SER A 517 49.45 60.28 -15.41
C SER A 517 48.58 60.26 -16.66
N GLU A 518 48.32 61.46 -17.18
CA GLU A 518 48.09 61.61 -18.60
C GLU A 518 49.39 61.26 -19.35
N ALA A 519 49.23 60.68 -20.54
CA ALA A 519 49.81 61.15 -21.80
C ALA A 519 50.48 60.07 -22.64
N HIS A 520 50.18 60.14 -23.96
CA HIS A 520 50.88 59.51 -25.08
C HIS A 520 50.80 57.97 -25.18
N THR A 521 50.66 57.35 -26.35
CA THR A 521 50.20 57.80 -27.69
C THR A 521 49.95 56.53 -28.50
N GLU A 522 48.83 56.39 -29.21
CA GLU A 522 48.79 55.52 -30.39
C GLU A 522 47.90 56.14 -31.48
N PRO A 523 48.48 56.93 -32.41
CA PRO A 523 47.75 57.58 -33.49
C PRO A 523 47.51 56.66 -34.70
N GLU A 524 47.98 55.42 -34.68
CA GLU A 524 47.91 54.52 -35.84
C GLU A 524 46.53 53.87 -36.01
N VAL A 525 45.89 53.40 -34.93
CA VAL A 525 44.59 52.71 -35.01
C VAL A 525 43.46 53.63 -35.50
N THR A 526 43.47 54.91 -35.12
CA THR A 526 42.49 55.91 -35.58
C THR A 526 42.75 56.35 -37.02
N ASN A 527 44.01 56.44 -37.45
CA ASN A 527 44.40 56.76 -38.83
C ASN A 527 43.99 55.63 -39.80
N ILE A 528 44.19 54.37 -39.42
CA ILE A 528 43.79 53.19 -40.21
C ILE A 528 42.27 53.14 -40.40
N MET A 529 41.46 53.37 -39.35
CA MET A 529 40.00 53.44 -39.50
C MET A 529 39.54 54.62 -40.37
N GLN A 530 40.24 55.77 -40.32
CA GLN A 530 39.87 56.95 -41.10
C GLN A 530 40.27 56.83 -42.58
N GLN A 531 41.38 56.16 -42.91
CA GLN A 531 41.72 55.75 -44.28
C GLN A 531 40.74 54.70 -44.83
N MET A 532 40.32 53.72 -44.00
CA MET A 532 39.42 52.65 -44.45
C MET A 532 38.02 53.19 -44.83
N CYS A 533 37.54 54.24 -44.15
CA CYS A 533 36.27 54.89 -44.48
C CYS A 533 36.34 55.79 -45.72
N SER A 534 37.46 56.49 -45.97
CA SER A 534 37.60 57.32 -47.18
C SER A 534 37.76 56.47 -48.46
N ILE A 535 38.45 55.35 -48.37
CA ILE A 535 38.60 54.37 -49.46
C ILE A 535 37.24 53.74 -49.83
N LYS A 536 36.42 53.35 -48.85
CA LYS A 536 35.08 52.78 -49.12
C LYS A 536 34.13 53.79 -49.75
N ALA A 537 34.15 55.06 -49.32
CA ALA A 537 33.32 56.11 -49.90
C ALA A 537 33.70 56.44 -51.36
N THR A 538 35.00 56.48 -51.68
CA THR A 538 35.48 56.72 -53.06
C THR A 538 35.20 55.54 -53.99
N GLN A 539 35.35 54.30 -53.51
CA GLN A 539 35.00 53.09 -54.28
C GLN A 539 33.51 52.99 -54.63
N ILE A 540 32.60 53.36 -53.71
CA ILE A 540 31.15 53.37 -53.98
C ILE A 540 30.79 54.44 -55.02
N SER A 541 31.39 55.63 -54.96
CA SER A 541 31.16 56.69 -55.95
C SER A 541 31.62 56.27 -57.37
N GLN A 542 32.80 55.64 -57.47
CA GLN A 542 33.33 55.12 -58.73
C GLN A 542 32.49 53.96 -59.29
N LEU A 543 31.96 53.07 -58.43
CA LEU A 543 31.06 52.00 -58.85
C LEU A 543 29.75 52.55 -59.43
N CYS A 544 29.16 53.58 -58.84
CA CYS A 544 27.95 54.22 -59.37
C CYS A 544 28.18 54.88 -60.74
N GLU A 545 29.32 55.54 -60.98
CA GLU A 545 29.66 56.07 -62.31
C GLU A 545 29.86 54.95 -63.35
N ILE A 546 30.56 53.87 -62.99
CA ILE A 546 30.81 52.74 -63.89
C ILE A 546 29.49 52.05 -64.26
N ILE A 547 28.61 51.79 -63.29
CA ILE A 547 27.29 51.20 -63.53
C ILE A 547 26.41 52.13 -64.37
N GLY A 548 26.42 53.45 -64.10
CA GLY A 548 25.69 54.43 -64.91
C GLY A 548 26.13 54.44 -66.39
N ARG A 549 27.44 54.38 -66.65
CA ARG A 549 27.98 54.28 -68.02
C ARG A 549 27.71 52.92 -68.67
N TYR A 550 27.67 51.83 -67.90
CA TYR A 550 27.34 50.49 -68.41
C TYR A 550 25.86 50.37 -68.80
N CYS A 551 24.93 50.88 -67.99
CA CYS A 551 23.49 50.83 -68.29
C CYS A 551 23.13 51.58 -69.58
N ILE A 552 23.70 52.77 -69.83
CA ILE A 552 23.47 53.53 -71.06
C ILE A 552 24.00 52.78 -72.30
N ARG A 553 25.14 52.09 -72.15
CA ARG A 553 25.76 51.26 -73.21
C ARG A 553 24.98 49.96 -73.47
N CYS A 554 24.41 49.35 -72.44
CA CYS A 554 23.60 48.12 -72.57
C CYS A 554 22.22 48.39 -73.18
N CYS A 555 21.53 49.46 -72.79
CA CYS A 555 20.23 49.80 -73.39
C CYS A 555 20.31 50.11 -74.89
N SER A 556 21.41 50.73 -75.34
CA SER A 556 21.65 51.01 -76.76
C SER A 556 22.09 49.78 -77.57
N HIS A 557 22.75 48.80 -76.95
CA HIS A 557 23.13 47.54 -77.61
C HIS A 557 21.96 46.54 -77.68
N TRP A 558 21.14 46.47 -76.62
CA TRP A 558 19.93 45.63 -76.57
C TRP A 558 18.91 46.05 -77.64
N PHE A 559 18.68 47.35 -77.83
CA PHE A 559 17.73 47.87 -78.83
C PHE A 559 18.12 47.50 -80.29
N LEU A 560 19.42 47.47 -80.61
CA LEU A 560 19.92 47.08 -81.93
C LEU A 560 19.89 45.56 -82.16
N ILE A 561 20.10 44.75 -81.12
CA ILE A 561 20.05 43.28 -81.21
C ILE A 561 18.59 42.78 -81.25
N SER A 562 17.67 43.38 -80.49
CA SER A 562 16.24 43.02 -80.52
C SER A 562 15.57 43.27 -81.88
N SER A 563 16.13 44.15 -82.71
CA SER A 563 15.53 44.56 -83.99
C SER A 563 15.88 43.66 -85.18
N SER A 564 16.75 42.64 -85.01
CA SER A 564 17.24 41.80 -86.12
C SER A 564 16.97 40.30 -85.97
N PHE A 565 16.34 39.85 -84.88
CA PHE A 565 16.11 38.42 -84.58
C PHE A 565 14.68 38.10 -84.06
N GLN A 566 13.66 38.79 -84.57
CA GLN A 566 12.23 38.53 -84.27
C GLN A 566 11.31 38.49 -85.51
N PRO A 567 11.58 37.61 -86.50
CA PRO A 567 10.43 36.96 -87.19
C PRO A 567 10.43 35.42 -87.12
N ALA A 568 11.61 34.76 -87.19
CA ALA A 568 11.67 33.33 -87.48
C ALA A 568 11.25 32.41 -86.31
N LEU A 569 11.70 32.69 -85.08
CA LEU A 569 11.48 31.81 -83.92
C LEU A 569 10.00 31.77 -83.47
N VAL A 570 9.27 32.88 -83.64
CA VAL A 570 7.84 32.97 -83.30
C VAL A 570 7.00 32.15 -84.27
N GLN A 571 7.35 32.15 -85.56
CA GLN A 571 6.66 31.38 -86.59
C GLN A 571 6.88 29.86 -86.37
N GLN A 572 8.11 29.45 -86.05
CA GLN A 572 8.44 28.05 -85.74
C GLN A 572 7.69 27.52 -84.49
N LEU A 573 7.62 28.33 -83.42
CA LEU A 573 6.88 27.94 -82.20
C LEU A 573 5.36 27.93 -82.40
N GLN A 574 4.81 28.67 -83.37
CA GLN A 574 3.39 28.61 -83.71
C GLN A 574 3.04 27.35 -84.54
N GLU A 575 3.92 26.91 -85.43
CA GLU A 575 3.77 25.62 -86.15
C GLU A 575 3.93 24.42 -85.20
N GLU A 576 4.91 24.43 -84.28
CA GLU A 576 5.07 23.36 -83.28
C GLU A 576 3.88 23.24 -82.32
N ASN A 577 3.27 24.37 -81.89
CA ASN A 577 2.06 24.31 -81.06
C ASN A 577 0.85 23.74 -81.82
N LEU A 578 0.73 23.99 -83.12
CA LEU A 578 -0.33 23.40 -83.95
C LEU A 578 -0.15 21.87 -84.05
N TYR A 579 1.09 21.41 -84.21
CA TYR A 579 1.44 19.99 -84.30
C TYR A 579 1.25 19.24 -82.98
N LEU A 580 1.63 19.85 -81.85
CA LEU A 580 1.44 19.28 -80.50
C LEU A 580 -0.05 19.17 -80.12
N GLY A 581 -0.89 20.12 -80.53
CA GLY A 581 -2.34 20.03 -80.36
C GLY A 581 -2.96 18.84 -81.10
N GLN A 582 -2.41 18.47 -82.26
CA GLN A 582 -2.90 17.34 -83.06
C GLN A 582 -2.44 15.98 -82.50
N GLN A 583 -1.24 15.88 -81.92
CA GLN A 583 -0.76 14.65 -81.25
C GLN A 583 -1.54 14.30 -79.97
N GLN A 584 -1.95 15.30 -79.18
CA GLN A 584 -2.68 15.06 -77.92
C GLN A 584 -4.08 14.45 -78.12
N ALA A 585 -4.70 14.64 -79.29
CA ALA A 585 -5.99 14.05 -79.64
C ALA A 585 -5.91 12.57 -80.10
N SER A 586 -4.73 12.10 -80.51
CA SER A 586 -4.53 10.79 -81.14
C SER A 586 -3.79 9.75 -80.28
N GLY A 587 -3.31 10.13 -79.09
CA GLY A 587 -2.48 9.28 -78.20
C GLY A 587 -3.21 8.20 -77.39
N LEU A 588 -4.44 7.80 -77.77
CA LEU A 588 -5.24 6.81 -77.04
C LEU A 588 -4.95 5.36 -77.50
N MET A 589 -3.67 4.97 -77.63
CA MET A 589 -3.19 3.57 -77.60
C MET A 589 -1.64 3.54 -77.60
N SER A 590 -1.04 2.99 -76.55
CA SER A 590 0.08 2.02 -76.56
C SER A 590 0.86 2.07 -75.23
N SER A 591 1.30 0.91 -74.76
CA SER A 591 2.02 0.75 -73.50
C SER A 591 3.53 1.00 -73.67
N GLY A 592 4.15 1.66 -72.69
CA GLY A 592 5.62 1.70 -72.56
C GLY A 592 6.19 3.05 -72.08
N LEU A 593 6.82 3.04 -70.91
CA LEU A 593 7.72 4.06 -70.32
C LEU A 593 7.26 5.54 -70.37
N PHE A 594 6.84 6.09 -69.22
CA PHE A 594 7.24 7.44 -68.77
C PHE A 594 6.90 7.65 -67.28
N GLU A 595 7.90 7.51 -66.41
CA GLU A 595 7.72 7.44 -64.95
C GLU A 595 7.50 8.82 -64.27
N ASN A 596 7.70 9.91 -65.01
CA ASN A 596 7.75 11.28 -64.47
C ASN A 596 6.42 12.09 -64.54
N VAL A 597 5.31 11.47 -64.96
CA VAL A 597 3.97 12.11 -64.95
C VAL A 597 3.10 11.59 -63.78
N GLN A 598 3.48 10.47 -63.16
CA GLN A 598 2.77 9.89 -62.02
C GLN A 598 2.79 10.82 -60.79
N THR A 599 3.93 11.45 -60.49
CA THR A 599 4.20 12.20 -59.25
C THR A 599 3.22 13.35 -59.00
N ALA A 600 2.86 14.12 -60.02
CA ALA A 600 1.89 15.22 -59.88
C ALA A 600 0.47 14.73 -59.56
N ARG A 601 0.02 13.63 -60.18
CA ARG A 601 -1.29 13.02 -59.87
C ARG A 601 -1.29 12.36 -58.49
N SER A 602 -0.26 11.59 -58.16
CA SER A 602 -0.10 10.93 -56.86
C SER A 602 -0.16 11.93 -55.70
N ASN A 603 0.52 13.07 -55.83
CA ASN A 603 0.51 14.12 -54.81
C ASN A 603 -0.89 14.73 -54.60
N SER A 604 -1.66 14.98 -55.68
CA SER A 604 -3.04 15.47 -55.58
C SER A 604 -3.95 14.46 -54.85
N THR A 605 -3.86 13.18 -55.21
CA THR A 605 -4.65 12.12 -54.54
C THR A 605 -4.24 11.91 -53.08
N LEU A 606 -2.94 11.98 -52.76
CA LEU A 606 -2.43 11.83 -51.40
C LEU A 606 -2.90 12.98 -50.49
N LEU A 607 -2.90 14.21 -51.00
CA LEU A 607 -3.40 15.39 -50.29
C LEU A 607 -4.90 15.25 -50.01
N HIS A 608 -5.68 14.75 -50.97
CA HIS A 608 -7.11 14.50 -50.80
C HIS A 608 -7.42 13.39 -49.78
N VAL A 609 -6.59 12.33 -49.71
CA VAL A 609 -6.70 11.28 -48.68
C VAL A 609 -6.36 11.85 -47.30
N ARG A 610 -5.25 12.60 -47.16
CA ARG A 610 -4.87 13.25 -45.90
C ARG A 610 -5.92 14.25 -45.40
N LEU A 611 -6.54 15.04 -46.30
CA LEU A 611 -7.65 15.93 -45.95
C LEU A 611 -8.88 15.16 -45.44
N LYS A 612 -9.24 14.05 -46.09
CA LYS A 612 -10.37 13.20 -45.66
C LYS A 612 -10.10 12.55 -44.30
N GLN A 613 -8.86 12.13 -44.05
CA GLN A 613 -8.43 11.56 -42.77
C GLN A 613 -8.40 12.61 -41.65
N ALA A 614 -7.89 13.82 -41.93
CA ALA A 614 -7.93 14.94 -40.99
C ALA A 614 -9.37 15.35 -40.64
N ALA A 615 -10.29 15.40 -41.62
CA ALA A 615 -11.71 15.66 -41.37
C ALA A 615 -12.35 14.58 -40.46
N ALA A 616 -12.00 13.30 -40.65
CA ALA A 616 -12.46 12.22 -39.78
C ALA A 616 -11.91 12.35 -38.34
N CYS A 617 -10.63 12.70 -38.17
CA CYS A 617 -10.04 12.97 -36.86
C CYS A 617 -10.71 14.17 -36.16
N ILE A 618 -10.99 15.25 -36.88
CA ILE A 618 -11.69 16.43 -36.33
C ILE A 618 -13.12 16.06 -35.89
N ALA A 619 -13.83 15.22 -36.64
CA ALA A 619 -15.15 14.73 -36.27
C ALA A 619 -15.11 13.84 -35.01
N LEU A 620 -14.11 12.96 -34.90
CA LEU A 620 -13.90 12.11 -33.72
C LEU A 620 -13.60 12.95 -32.47
N LEU A 621 -12.62 13.87 -32.55
CA LEU A 621 -12.24 14.77 -31.46
C LEU A 621 -13.41 15.67 -31.04
N SER A 622 -14.27 16.08 -31.97
CA SER A 622 -15.49 16.83 -31.66
C SER A 622 -16.49 16.01 -30.84
N LYS A 623 -16.63 14.71 -31.14
CA LYS A 623 -17.47 13.77 -30.39
C LYS A 623 -16.91 13.45 -29.00
N GLU A 624 -15.60 13.34 -28.86
CA GLU A 624 -14.92 13.16 -27.57
C GLU A 624 -15.01 14.40 -26.70
N LYS A 625 -14.81 15.59 -27.28
CA LYS A 625 -15.05 16.88 -26.61
C LYS A 625 -16.48 16.98 -26.08
N GLN A 626 -17.48 16.55 -26.85
CA GLN A 626 -18.88 16.55 -26.42
C GLN A 626 -19.11 15.59 -25.23
N LYS A 627 -18.56 14.38 -25.28
CA LYS A 627 -18.59 13.44 -24.13
C LYS A 627 -17.90 14.01 -22.88
N LEU A 628 -16.77 14.70 -23.03
CA LEU A 628 -16.07 15.34 -21.91
C LEU A 628 -16.89 16.50 -21.30
N ILE A 629 -17.59 17.26 -22.14
CA ILE A 629 -18.53 18.30 -21.67
C ILE A 629 -19.69 17.67 -20.90
N GLU A 630 -20.27 16.57 -21.40
CA GLU A 630 -21.34 15.82 -20.72
C GLU A 630 -20.89 15.21 -19.39
N MET A 631 -19.71 14.59 -19.33
CA MET A 631 -19.15 14.09 -18.08
C MET A 631 -18.83 15.21 -17.10
N GLY A 632 -18.27 16.34 -17.57
CA GLY A 632 -18.02 17.52 -16.76
C GLY A 632 -19.30 18.16 -16.21
N ASN A 633 -20.38 18.17 -17.01
CA ASN A 633 -21.71 18.60 -16.56
C ASN A 633 -22.29 17.63 -15.52
N ARG A 634 -22.16 16.32 -15.73
CA ARG A 634 -22.59 15.29 -14.78
C ARG A 634 -21.84 15.39 -13.45
N LEU A 635 -20.52 15.60 -13.48
CA LEU A 635 -19.70 15.81 -12.28
C LEU A 635 -20.07 17.11 -11.56
N ARG A 636 -20.29 18.22 -12.29
CA ARG A 636 -20.82 19.47 -11.68
C ARG A 636 -22.18 19.26 -11.02
N ALA A 637 -23.10 18.55 -11.67
CA ALA A 637 -24.40 18.23 -11.10
C ALA A 637 -24.28 17.34 -9.85
N GLN A 638 -23.37 16.35 -9.87
CA GLN A 638 -23.09 15.49 -8.72
C GLN A 638 -22.51 16.29 -7.54
N VAL A 639 -21.54 17.18 -7.76
CA VAL A 639 -20.98 18.06 -6.73
C VAL A 639 -22.05 18.98 -6.13
N ILE A 640 -22.95 19.54 -6.95
CA ILE A 640 -24.10 20.34 -6.48
C ILE A 640 -25.05 19.47 -5.65
N SER A 641 -25.37 18.25 -6.09
CA SER A 641 -26.26 17.34 -5.35
C SER A 641 -25.66 16.79 -4.04
N ALA A 642 -24.33 16.77 -3.92
CA ALA A 642 -23.60 16.32 -2.74
C ALA A 642 -23.51 17.40 -1.63
N GLY A 643 -24.07 18.60 -1.83
CA GLY A 643 -24.14 19.65 -0.81
C GLY A 643 -22.82 20.34 -0.46
N LEU A 644 -21.72 20.01 -1.16
CA LEU A 644 -20.39 20.56 -0.90
C LEU A 644 -20.20 21.91 -1.60
N GLN A 645 -20.83 22.96 -1.05
CA GLN A 645 -20.43 24.35 -1.29
C GLN A 645 -19.77 24.94 -0.04
N GLY A 646 -18.47 25.15 -0.12
CA GLY A 646 -17.69 25.86 0.91
C GLY A 646 -16.43 26.47 0.30
N ILE A 647 -16.21 27.75 0.62
CA ILE A 647 -15.05 28.59 0.25
C ILE A 647 -15.03 29.09 -1.22
N PRO A 648 -15.25 30.40 -1.46
CA PRO A 648 -14.91 31.03 -2.72
C PRO A 648 -13.39 31.28 -2.79
N THR A 649 -12.74 30.82 -3.85
CA THR A 649 -11.36 31.17 -4.18
C THR A 649 -11.31 32.00 -5.45
N ASP A 650 -11.03 33.30 -5.29
CA ASP A 650 -10.81 34.22 -6.40
C ASP A 650 -9.60 33.78 -7.23
N THR A 651 -9.84 33.31 -8.46
CA THR A 651 -8.81 33.25 -9.51
C THR A 651 -9.37 33.78 -10.85
N PRO A 652 -8.60 34.60 -11.60
CA PRO A 652 -9.18 35.56 -12.55
C PRO A 652 -9.39 34.98 -13.96
N THR A 653 -10.33 34.06 -14.13
CA THR A 653 -10.65 33.48 -15.47
C THR A 653 -11.96 33.99 -16.08
N THR A 654 -12.89 34.49 -15.25
CA THR A 654 -14.25 34.89 -15.69
C THR A 654 -14.28 36.14 -16.58
N ALA A 655 -13.21 36.94 -16.62
CA ALA A 655 -13.14 38.15 -17.45
C ALA A 655 -13.03 37.87 -18.96
N HIS A 656 -12.41 36.76 -19.37
CA HIS A 656 -12.12 36.51 -20.80
C HIS A 656 -13.36 36.04 -21.59
N THR A 657 -14.25 35.25 -20.99
CA THR A 657 -15.43 34.70 -21.66
C THR A 657 -16.40 35.79 -22.12
N THR A 658 -16.64 36.80 -21.27
CA THR A 658 -17.54 37.94 -21.55
C THR A 658 -17.00 38.84 -22.67
N ILE A 659 -15.67 38.98 -22.78
CA ILE A 659 -15.02 39.77 -23.85
C ILE A 659 -15.10 39.04 -25.21
N ILE A 660 -14.97 37.72 -25.22
CA ILE A 660 -15.05 36.91 -26.45
C ILE A 660 -16.50 36.86 -26.98
N GLN A 661 -17.51 36.72 -26.11
CA GLN A 661 -18.91 36.80 -26.53
C GLN A 661 -19.29 38.19 -27.09
N LYS A 662 -18.80 39.28 -26.51
CA LYS A 662 -19.00 40.64 -27.07
C LYS A 662 -18.31 40.85 -28.43
N ARG A 663 -17.15 40.23 -28.68
CA ARG A 663 -16.49 40.28 -30.01
C ARG A 663 -17.23 39.49 -31.07
N LEU A 664 -17.76 38.31 -30.73
CA LEU A 664 -18.54 37.49 -31.67
C LEU A 664 -19.84 38.20 -32.10
N HIS A 665 -20.55 38.84 -31.17
CA HIS A 665 -21.79 39.56 -31.50
C HIS A 665 -21.54 40.85 -32.31
N ASN A 666 -20.39 41.51 -32.14
CA ASN A 666 -20.04 42.68 -32.95
C ASN A 666 -19.61 42.31 -34.38
N ASN A 667 -18.94 41.18 -34.60
CA ASN A 667 -18.50 40.77 -35.94
C ASN A 667 -19.67 40.35 -36.87
N GLN A 668 -20.81 39.93 -36.33
CA GLN A 668 -22.01 39.63 -37.14
C GLN A 668 -22.73 40.88 -37.68
N LYS A 669 -22.42 42.09 -37.21
CA LYS A 669 -22.98 43.35 -37.75
C LYS A 669 -22.11 44.01 -38.85
N ALA A 670 -20.99 43.40 -39.23
CA ALA A 670 -20.02 44.01 -40.16
C ALA A 670 -20.30 43.74 -41.66
N VAL A 671 -21.35 42.99 -42.02
CA VAL A 671 -21.69 42.64 -43.41
C VAL A 671 -23.02 43.26 -43.84
N GLN A 672 -23.05 44.58 -43.98
CA GLN A 672 -23.93 45.29 -44.94
C GLN A 672 -23.20 46.54 -45.48
N PRO A 673 -23.40 46.91 -46.76
CA PRO A 673 -22.64 47.97 -47.41
C PRO A 673 -23.02 49.37 -46.89
N ARG A 674 -22.02 50.24 -46.74
CA ARG A 674 -22.25 51.67 -46.52
C ARG A 674 -22.39 52.41 -47.85
N SER A 675 -23.38 53.29 -47.93
CA SER A 675 -23.31 54.51 -48.74
C SER A 675 -22.99 55.70 -47.82
N PRO A 676 -22.33 56.76 -48.33
CA PRO A 676 -21.65 57.74 -47.47
C PRO A 676 -22.52 58.97 -47.16
N GLU A 677 -22.19 59.73 -46.10
CA GLU A 677 -22.19 61.20 -46.17
C GLU A 677 -21.42 61.89 -45.02
N LYS A 678 -20.71 62.97 -45.40
CA LYS A 678 -20.42 64.23 -44.69
C LYS A 678 -19.79 64.24 -43.27
N SER A 679 -18.46 64.39 -43.26
CA SER A 679 -17.70 65.60 -42.84
C SER A 679 -18.04 66.43 -41.58
N VAL A 680 -16.99 67.09 -41.06
CA VAL A 680 -16.93 68.17 -40.03
C VAL A 680 -16.87 67.65 -38.57
N SER A 681 -16.06 68.16 -37.63
CA SER A 681 -14.76 68.86 -37.54
C SER A 681 -14.59 69.29 -36.07
N TYR A 682 -13.33 69.46 -35.63
CA TYR A 682 -12.82 70.26 -34.49
C TYR A 682 -12.45 69.56 -33.16
N ARG A 683 -11.16 69.76 -32.80
CA ARG A 683 -10.57 70.28 -31.52
C ARG A 683 -11.19 69.84 -30.17
N THR A 684 -10.45 69.59 -29.09
CA THR A 684 -9.01 69.73 -28.72
C THR A 684 -8.73 68.96 -27.41
N SER A 685 -7.45 68.85 -27.01
CA SER A 685 -6.91 68.68 -25.63
C SER A 685 -7.86 68.39 -24.45
N GLY A 686 -7.55 67.52 -23.48
CA GLY A 686 -6.25 66.94 -23.14
C GLY A 686 -6.01 66.95 -21.62
N ALA A 687 -5.72 65.77 -21.07
CA ALA A 687 -4.95 65.49 -19.84
C ALA A 687 -5.48 65.84 -18.43
N ARG A 688 -5.21 64.86 -17.53
CA ARG A 688 -4.98 64.90 -16.07
C ARG A 688 -6.17 64.90 -15.08
N LYS A 689 -6.24 63.78 -14.34
CA LYS A 689 -6.07 63.65 -12.87
C LYS A 689 -6.45 64.92 -12.07
N GLY A 690 -7.41 64.92 -11.13
CA GLY A 690 -7.93 63.80 -10.34
C GLY A 690 -7.25 63.76 -8.96
N PHE A 691 -7.88 64.40 -7.97
CA PHE A 691 -7.67 64.26 -6.53
C PHE A 691 -8.85 64.92 -5.80
N HIS A 692 -9.61 64.15 -5.01
CA HIS A 692 -9.93 64.49 -3.61
C HIS A 692 -10.56 63.26 -2.92
N ARG A 693 -10.57 63.30 -1.59
CA ARG A 693 -10.63 62.15 -0.68
C ARG A 693 -11.68 62.40 0.41
N GLU A 694 -11.95 61.37 1.22
CA GLU A 694 -12.68 61.40 2.50
C GLU A 694 -14.22 61.65 2.47
N ALA A 695 -14.94 60.53 2.48
CA ALA A 695 -15.90 60.12 3.54
C ALA A 695 -17.03 61.05 4.04
N ARG A 696 -18.26 60.50 4.03
CA ARG A 696 -19.07 60.30 5.27
C ARG A 696 -20.17 59.24 5.11
N ARG A 697 -20.32 58.43 6.16
CA ARG A 697 -21.48 57.59 6.55
C ARG A 697 -22.71 58.46 6.94
N PRO A 698 -23.88 57.90 7.33
CA PRO A 698 -24.45 56.57 7.03
C PRO A 698 -25.94 56.62 6.60
N ALA A 699 -26.45 55.49 6.10
CA ALA A 699 -27.69 54.85 6.58
C ALA A 699 -27.60 53.35 6.23
#